data_AF-A0A094F7A5-F1
#
_entry.id   AF-A0A094F7A5-F1
#
_cell.length_a   1.000
_cell.length_b   1.000
_cell.length_c   1.000
_cell.angle_alpha   90.00
_cell.angle_beta   90.00
_cell.angle_gamma   90.00
#
_symmetry.space_group_name_H-M   'P 1'
#
loop_
_entity.id
_entity.type
_entity.pdbx_description
1 polymer ?
#
loop_
_entity_poly.entity_id
_entity_poly.type
_entity_poly.pdbx_seq_one_letter_code
_entity_poly.pdbx_strand_id
1 'polypeptide(L)'
;MGEFYPDPRTQQHVPICNAIEAGDFRQALKLVDKRLAKTSDTYLLALRCYIQSRHDLAIERNRAFVRLAELSQPGCKEIISDTDELNIYEEAAATMVSNQEDKKAAAFTSKMRLAAVRANPKKEKLAQDCFHVCVKRSDWDYAQQIATVLEKNFPGNHEYPFWKLTAILTFTETRECEPSKRHILLTVASRIMQTFADATIAAAGKSALPVRSLHTSQELLLFHRILQANRLIAERLKAYEDPYIGVSSKIAKGEWVFKRDHVLLLEEEGLWQDLIKVCNELLEGAQSSSTGKMIDARGADWKVWKAFINAAINLQTKESYDIVRDQLKAHLAPTSGLNKTYKRNASLANLFFVFRLQKDGEERTFVLPTGGRISVDPKVGALMTHLSQYGHTASAFGDVKEYVEMLSYEDVNELFGKGIPILGIRAPWAWVEDAGDGEKPIIAPREPVSDIGLRTSHVTLQKLEIFYHSCNVRHPTNESDYESIASTVETGDQYAHCPWCGYKRHVWCERCQKVNVMRLVRDYSTAMKGFNIGGPWVQGCPIGIPKHLKLLPTDTHPLDDMAIMAATGLIKLTATPYGRYYCKPVDFEKRHGHQRLIQAAALLEFAHSKSAANPQILLLLVKLYAMLGAGSLALRAYHKLNIKQIQGDTLGYVIFDRISSLHPHPVQDEINGTAQTLDPAANIASVQRMYGNIRTQITNNSRRSFEAGSYDSVCQLDNASDKLSRSIGTAITVLEHRRIVRMTDPNAVLTKQSQGYNLLPSNPVSHQYYDNLDYKSYPDFETSDCPPIEKWLRLGPKPTDFRARSGLLVDELWMLFRNTTDGKSKINASLRGLERSFGVIESLRPQIEMTGHEACLHSVCIALCHFIVTTCLEEPKRDVTRQIGPRKALADIAELLGNLKNVGKTNLDEIRYYPSFNGTLHPLYLSHEIASLVIAAAKFVNSKPVETHAKTIEAMNELATNARELQEVVVGFAENVKVKMNGGGWIDRVMTWLWEEPIGHPDVAIMDWWHPKFMHTPGRWVAQELGQEFCEWWVGEVVDSWKESVIGLAALRVDEVKK
;
A
#
# COMPACT_ATOMS: atom_id res chain seq x y z
N MET A 1 -21.40 23.00 -5.51
CA MET A 1 -22.74 23.50 -5.11
C MET A 1 -23.65 23.16 -6.26
N GLY A 2 -24.48 22.12 -6.11
CA GLY A 2 -25.58 21.92 -7.05
C GLY A 2 -26.65 22.92 -6.66
N GLU A 3 -26.84 23.93 -7.51
CA GLU A 3 -28.17 24.46 -7.82
C GLU A 3 -29.14 24.51 -6.63
N PHE A 4 -29.13 25.64 -5.89
CA PHE A 4 -30.20 26.01 -4.97
C PHE A 4 -31.46 26.30 -5.81
N TYR A 5 -32.07 25.24 -6.37
CA TYR A 5 -33.06 25.37 -7.43
C TYR A 5 -34.43 25.83 -6.91
N PRO A 6 -35.27 26.38 -7.81
CA PRO A 6 -36.48 27.10 -7.48
C PRO A 6 -37.63 26.11 -7.26
N ASP A 7 -37.94 25.81 -6.01
CA ASP A 7 -39.27 25.38 -5.62
C ASP A 7 -40.21 26.62 -5.67
N PRO A 8 -41.51 26.50 -5.99
CA PRO A 8 -42.50 27.55 -5.77
C PRO A 8 -42.42 28.28 -4.42
N ARG A 9 -41.89 27.66 -3.34
CA ARG A 9 -41.63 28.34 -2.06
C ARG A 9 -40.39 29.25 -2.12
N THR A 10 -39.36 28.88 -2.86
CA THR A 10 -38.14 29.71 -3.09
C THR A 10 -38.50 31.02 -3.82
N GLN A 11 -39.50 31.00 -4.71
CA GLN A 11 -40.02 32.20 -5.38
C GLN A 11 -40.68 33.21 -4.42
N GLN A 12 -41.19 32.77 -3.28
CA GLN A 12 -41.75 33.67 -2.26
C GLN A 12 -40.65 34.35 -1.43
N HIS A 13 -39.41 33.85 -1.48
CA HIS A 13 -38.31 34.28 -0.64
C HIS A 13 -37.02 34.67 -1.37
N VAL A 14 -37.12 35.06 -2.64
CA VAL A 14 -36.02 35.54 -3.50
C VAL A 14 -35.06 36.51 -2.80
N PRO A 15 -35.48 37.56 -2.06
CA PRO A 15 -34.53 38.49 -1.43
C PRO A 15 -33.63 37.84 -0.37
N ILE A 16 -34.11 36.79 0.31
CA ILE A 16 -33.33 36.03 1.29
C ILE A 16 -32.35 35.11 0.57
N CYS A 17 -32.82 34.39 -0.45
CA CYS A 17 -31.99 33.48 -1.25
C CYS A 17 -30.85 34.22 -1.96
N ASN A 18 -31.11 35.38 -2.56
CA ASN A 18 -30.08 36.21 -3.19
C ASN A 18 -28.99 36.65 -2.18
N ALA A 19 -29.38 36.96 -0.93
CA ALA A 19 -28.41 37.32 0.11
C ALA A 19 -27.56 36.12 0.55
N ILE A 20 -28.14 34.92 0.60
CA ILE A 20 -27.41 33.66 0.85
C ILE A 20 -26.41 33.37 -0.28
N GLU A 21 -26.84 33.50 -1.53
CA GLU A 21 -26.00 33.27 -2.71
C GLU A 21 -24.84 34.28 -2.79
N ALA A 22 -25.08 35.54 -2.39
CA ALA A 22 -24.06 36.56 -2.26
C ALA A 22 -23.11 36.35 -1.07
N GLY A 23 -23.40 35.40 -0.18
CA GLY A 23 -22.62 35.14 1.04
C GLY A 23 -22.84 36.18 2.16
N ASP A 24 -23.82 37.08 2.04
CA ASP A 24 -24.16 38.07 3.08
C ASP A 24 -25.16 37.49 4.09
N PHE A 25 -24.64 36.67 5.00
CA PHE A 25 -25.43 36.02 6.05
C PHE A 25 -26.00 37.01 7.07
N ARG A 26 -25.43 38.22 7.21
CA ARG A 26 -25.95 39.26 8.11
C ARG A 26 -27.24 39.86 7.55
N GLN A 27 -27.24 40.18 6.25
CA GLN A 27 -28.44 40.67 5.57
C GLN A 27 -29.51 39.59 5.47
N ALA A 28 -29.11 38.35 5.13
CA ALA A 28 -30.01 37.21 5.06
C ALA A 28 -30.74 36.99 6.41
N LEU A 29 -30.02 37.03 7.53
CA LEU A 29 -30.60 36.82 8.86
C LEU A 29 -31.63 37.91 9.22
N LYS A 30 -31.33 39.18 8.93
CA LYS A 30 -32.26 40.30 9.14
C LYS A 30 -33.54 40.14 8.31
N LEU A 31 -33.42 39.72 7.06
CA LEU A 31 -34.56 39.51 6.17
C LEU A 31 -35.43 38.34 6.62
N VAL A 32 -34.81 37.24 7.06
CA VAL A 32 -35.52 36.08 7.62
C VAL A 32 -36.24 36.45 8.91
N ASP A 33 -35.58 37.10 9.87
CA ASP A 33 -36.18 37.49 11.15
C ASP A 33 -37.37 38.46 10.95
N LYS A 34 -37.26 39.41 10.01
CA LYS A 34 -38.34 40.34 9.68
C LYS A 34 -39.58 39.63 9.13
N ARG A 35 -39.41 38.50 8.43
CA ARG A 35 -40.52 37.70 7.91
C ARG A 35 -41.09 36.76 8.96
N LEU A 36 -40.25 36.10 9.73
CA LEU A 36 -40.68 35.26 10.86
C LEU A 36 -41.47 36.05 11.91
N ALA A 37 -41.22 37.36 12.04
CA ALA A 37 -42.03 38.25 12.88
C ALA A 37 -43.49 38.42 12.39
N LYS A 38 -43.77 38.12 11.12
CA LYS A 38 -45.10 38.26 10.49
C LYS A 38 -45.77 36.92 10.20
N THR A 39 -45.00 35.84 10.08
CA THR A 39 -45.49 34.50 9.69
C THR A 39 -44.73 33.42 10.45
N SER A 40 -45.43 32.41 10.98
CA SER A 40 -44.83 31.24 11.63
C SER A 40 -44.55 30.12 10.63
N ASP A 41 -43.70 30.38 9.64
CA ASP A 41 -43.37 29.44 8.57
C ASP A 41 -42.19 28.53 8.97
N THR A 42 -42.42 27.21 8.96
CA THR A 42 -41.42 26.19 9.31
C THR A 42 -40.24 26.16 8.35
N TYR A 43 -40.46 26.48 7.07
CA TYR A 43 -39.40 26.59 6.07
C TYR A 43 -38.46 27.77 6.36
N LEU A 44 -39.01 28.91 6.77
CA LEU A 44 -38.20 30.07 7.20
C LEU A 44 -37.43 29.79 8.50
N LEU A 45 -37.95 28.95 9.41
CA LEU A 45 -37.21 28.50 10.59
C LEU A 45 -36.03 27.61 10.24
N ALA A 46 -36.18 26.73 9.24
CA ALA A 46 -35.07 25.93 8.71
C ALA A 46 -34.00 26.81 8.05
N LEU A 47 -34.42 27.75 7.18
CA LEU A 47 -33.51 28.72 6.56
C LEU A 47 -32.80 29.60 7.58
N ARG A 48 -33.48 30.04 8.65
CA ARG A 48 -32.86 30.78 9.74
C ARG A 48 -31.71 30.00 10.36
N CYS A 49 -31.94 28.72 10.65
CA CYS A 49 -30.93 27.84 11.22
C CYS A 49 -29.72 27.69 10.29
N TYR A 50 -29.94 27.55 8.97
CA TYR A 50 -28.88 27.50 7.96
C TYR A 50 -28.09 28.82 7.84
N ILE A 51 -28.78 29.96 7.89
CA ILE A 51 -28.09 31.26 7.86
C ILE A 51 -27.26 31.44 9.12
N GLN A 52 -27.81 31.09 10.29
CA GLN A 52 -27.14 31.16 11.57
C GLN A 52 -25.91 30.23 11.64
N SER A 53 -25.98 29.04 11.03
CA SER A 53 -24.85 28.11 10.99
C SER A 53 -23.66 28.61 10.19
N ARG A 54 -23.89 29.44 9.16
CA ARG A 54 -22.86 30.06 8.32
C ARG A 54 -22.47 31.48 8.74
N HIS A 55 -23.07 31.98 9.82
CA HIS A 55 -22.84 33.34 10.30
C HIS A 55 -21.41 33.51 10.87
N ASP A 56 -20.83 34.69 10.67
CA ASP A 56 -19.49 35.04 11.19
C ASP A 56 -19.44 35.03 12.74
N LEU A 57 -20.50 35.51 13.40
CA LEU A 57 -20.62 35.55 14.86
C LEU A 57 -20.84 34.16 15.47
N ALA A 58 -20.01 33.81 16.46
CA ALA A 58 -20.10 32.54 17.17
C ALA A 58 -21.42 32.34 17.94
N ILE A 59 -22.06 33.44 18.39
CA ILE A 59 -23.33 33.39 19.11
C ILE A 59 -24.45 32.86 18.20
N GLU A 60 -24.52 33.32 16.95
CA GLU A 60 -25.52 32.85 16.00
C GLU A 60 -25.27 31.39 15.60
N ARG A 61 -24.01 31.02 15.39
CA ARG A 61 -23.65 29.61 15.19
C ARG A 61 -24.09 28.74 16.36
N ASN A 62 -23.86 29.16 17.61
CA ASN A 62 -24.34 28.40 18.77
C ASN A 62 -25.87 28.27 18.83
N ARG A 63 -26.64 29.28 18.39
CA ARG A 63 -28.10 29.18 18.32
C ARG A 63 -28.56 28.11 17.33
N ALA A 64 -27.92 28.03 16.16
CA ALA A 64 -28.18 26.96 15.20
C ALA A 64 -27.87 25.58 15.79
N PHE A 65 -26.77 25.45 16.54
CA PHE A 65 -26.39 24.19 17.19
C PHE A 65 -27.46 23.74 18.20
N VAL A 66 -27.88 24.66 19.08
CA VAL A 66 -28.89 24.39 20.10
C VAL A 66 -30.20 23.97 19.44
N ARG A 67 -30.62 24.66 18.37
CA ARG A 67 -31.82 24.30 17.63
C ARG A 67 -31.75 22.90 17.01
N LEU A 68 -30.64 22.55 16.37
CA LEU A 68 -30.43 21.21 15.81
C LEU A 68 -30.42 20.14 16.92
N ALA A 69 -29.78 20.44 18.04
CA ALA A 69 -29.73 19.54 19.20
C ALA A 69 -31.14 19.30 19.76
N GLU A 70 -31.95 20.35 19.96
CA GLU A 70 -33.34 20.28 20.42
C GLU A 70 -34.22 19.42 19.50
N LEU A 71 -34.17 19.68 18.19
CA LEU A 71 -34.95 18.92 17.19
C LEU A 71 -34.56 17.44 17.14
N SER A 72 -33.31 17.11 17.49
CA SER A 72 -32.81 15.73 17.50
C SER A 72 -33.10 14.96 18.80
N GLN A 73 -33.66 15.61 19.83
CA GLN A 73 -33.88 14.97 21.12
C GLN A 73 -34.98 13.89 21.05
N PRO A 74 -34.78 12.74 21.72
CA PRO A 74 -35.85 11.75 21.86
C PRO A 74 -37.09 12.38 22.52
N GLY A 75 -38.26 12.25 21.89
CA GLY A 75 -39.51 12.79 22.43
C GLY A 75 -39.75 14.29 22.15
N CYS A 76 -38.96 14.92 21.29
CA CYS A 76 -39.27 16.26 20.79
C CYS A 76 -40.68 16.31 20.18
N LYS A 77 -41.49 17.27 20.60
CA LYS A 77 -42.88 17.44 20.11
C LYS A 77 -42.95 17.97 18.68
N GLU A 78 -41.91 18.69 18.26
CA GLU A 78 -41.81 19.28 16.93
C GLU A 78 -41.14 18.27 15.98
N ILE A 79 -41.95 17.61 15.14
CA ILE A 79 -41.47 16.61 14.18
C ILE A 79 -41.48 17.20 12.79
N ILE A 80 -40.28 17.44 12.24
CA ILE A 80 -40.09 17.91 10.88
C ILE A 80 -40.33 16.74 9.92
N SER A 81 -41.33 16.85 9.05
CA SER A 81 -41.71 15.78 8.11
C SER A 81 -41.67 16.19 6.63
N ASP A 82 -41.39 17.47 6.36
CA ASP A 82 -41.11 18.00 5.02
C ASP A 82 -39.64 17.69 4.66
N THR A 83 -39.43 17.10 3.49
CA THR A 83 -38.11 16.64 3.05
C THR A 83 -37.17 17.81 2.77
N ASP A 84 -37.68 18.94 2.29
CA ASP A 84 -36.87 20.11 1.96
C ASP A 84 -36.38 20.81 3.23
N GLU A 85 -37.24 20.91 4.25
CA GLU A 85 -36.85 21.39 5.58
C GLU A 85 -35.77 20.50 6.21
N LEU A 86 -35.93 19.17 6.13
CA LEU A 86 -34.93 18.20 6.59
C LEU A 86 -33.59 18.38 5.86
N ASN A 87 -33.62 18.62 4.54
CA ASN A 87 -32.43 18.86 3.74
C ASN A 87 -31.73 20.17 4.14
N ILE A 88 -32.49 21.25 4.40
CA ILE A 88 -31.93 22.53 4.86
C ILE A 88 -31.28 22.40 6.24
N TYR A 89 -31.93 21.71 7.19
CA TYR A 89 -31.32 21.42 8.49
C TYR A 89 -30.06 20.55 8.35
N GLU A 90 -30.02 19.66 7.37
CA GLU A 90 -28.84 18.88 7.01
C GLU A 90 -27.70 19.75 6.50
N GLU A 91 -27.95 20.66 5.57
CA GLU A 91 -26.95 21.61 5.11
C GLU A 91 -26.47 22.52 6.25
N ALA A 92 -27.40 22.96 7.12
CA ALA A 92 -27.06 23.74 8.30
C ALA A 92 -26.08 22.96 9.17
N ALA A 93 -26.41 21.72 9.52
CA ALA A 93 -25.56 20.85 10.35
C ALA A 93 -24.17 20.62 9.72
N ALA A 94 -24.11 20.39 8.40
CA ALA A 94 -22.86 20.19 7.66
C ALA A 94 -21.95 21.44 7.67
N THR A 95 -22.54 22.64 7.64
CA THR A 95 -21.75 23.90 7.65
C THR A 95 -21.14 24.23 9.02
N MET A 96 -21.75 23.74 10.09
CA MET A 96 -21.31 24.04 11.46
C MET A 96 -20.11 23.23 11.88
N VAL A 97 -19.94 22.03 11.31
CA VAL A 97 -18.99 21.09 11.83
C VAL A 97 -18.24 20.39 10.73
N SER A 98 -16.96 20.70 10.66
CA SER A 98 -16.19 20.37 9.48
C SER A 98 -15.42 19.05 9.56
N ASN A 99 -15.35 18.30 10.69
CA ASN A 99 -14.76 16.92 10.73
C ASN A 99 -15.02 16.08 11.98
N GLN A 100 -14.94 16.63 13.20
CA GLN A 100 -15.08 15.79 14.41
C GLN A 100 -16.53 15.42 14.74
N GLU A 101 -17.46 16.16 14.14
CA GLU A 101 -18.88 15.99 14.34
C GLU A 101 -19.65 15.82 13.03
N ASP A 102 -19.00 15.48 11.90
CA ASP A 102 -19.73 14.96 10.74
C ASP A 102 -20.65 13.81 11.19
N LYS A 103 -20.19 12.94 12.09
CA LYS A 103 -20.99 11.89 12.71
C LYS A 103 -22.04 12.39 13.71
N LYS A 104 -21.83 13.47 14.47
CA LYS A 104 -22.87 13.97 15.41
C LYS A 104 -23.89 14.88 14.73
N ALA A 105 -23.48 15.66 13.74
CA ALA A 105 -24.31 16.45 12.84
C ALA A 105 -25.16 15.54 11.93
N ALA A 106 -24.53 14.49 11.36
CA ALA A 106 -25.25 13.40 10.72
C ALA A 106 -26.20 12.72 11.71
N ALA A 107 -25.76 12.42 12.94
CA ALA A 107 -26.65 11.86 13.95
C ALA A 107 -27.85 12.77 14.29
N PHE A 108 -27.70 14.10 14.34
CA PHE A 108 -28.84 15.01 14.56
C PHE A 108 -29.89 14.83 13.48
N THR A 109 -29.45 14.92 12.23
CA THR A 109 -30.34 14.89 11.07
C THR A 109 -30.87 13.47 10.79
N SER A 110 -30.09 12.42 11.02
CA SER A 110 -30.52 11.01 10.95
C SER A 110 -31.52 10.66 12.06
N LYS A 111 -31.37 11.22 13.28
CA LYS A 111 -32.39 11.13 14.35
C LYS A 111 -33.69 11.83 13.95
N MET A 112 -33.60 13.05 13.42
CA MET A 112 -34.77 13.80 12.93
C MET A 112 -35.49 13.01 11.82
N ARG A 113 -34.75 12.45 10.86
CA ARG A 113 -35.30 11.60 9.79
C ARG A 113 -35.99 10.35 10.33
N LEU A 114 -35.38 9.66 11.30
CA LEU A 114 -36.03 8.52 11.96
C LEU A 114 -37.32 8.94 12.67
N ALA A 115 -37.33 10.08 13.35
CA ALA A 115 -38.52 10.62 14.00
C ALA A 115 -39.63 10.95 12.97
N ALA A 116 -39.26 11.59 11.85
CA ALA A 116 -40.16 11.90 10.74
C ALA A 116 -40.84 10.64 10.17
N VAL A 117 -40.06 9.59 9.94
CA VAL A 117 -40.55 8.28 9.44
C VAL A 117 -41.45 7.60 10.46
N ARG A 118 -41.09 7.61 11.75
CA ARG A 118 -41.92 7.02 12.82
C ARG A 118 -43.26 7.74 12.99
N ALA A 119 -43.29 9.06 12.79
CA ALA A 119 -44.54 9.83 12.83
C ALA A 119 -45.39 9.63 11.57
N ASN A 120 -44.77 9.29 10.44
CA ASN A 120 -45.44 9.12 9.14
C ASN A 120 -45.18 7.72 8.54
N PRO A 121 -45.52 6.62 9.24
CA PRO A 121 -45.09 5.27 8.85
C PRO A 121 -45.71 4.76 7.53
N LYS A 122 -46.80 5.40 7.07
CA LYS A 122 -47.49 5.08 5.81
C LYS A 122 -46.98 5.89 4.60
N LYS A 123 -46.03 6.82 4.77
CA LYS A 123 -45.44 7.59 3.66
C LYS A 123 -44.19 6.89 3.14
N GLU A 124 -44.36 6.00 2.16
CA GLU A 124 -43.28 5.17 1.61
C GLU A 124 -42.11 5.99 1.07
N LYS A 125 -42.40 6.99 0.23
CA LYS A 125 -41.38 7.82 -0.41
C LYS A 125 -40.51 8.59 0.60
N LEU A 126 -41.14 9.16 1.63
CA LEU A 126 -40.44 9.84 2.73
C LEU A 126 -39.46 8.88 3.43
N ALA A 127 -39.91 7.65 3.70
CA ALA A 127 -39.10 6.65 4.38
C ALA A 127 -37.94 6.14 3.49
N GLN A 128 -38.16 5.96 2.19
CA GLN A 128 -37.09 5.66 1.22
C GLN A 128 -36.04 6.77 1.15
N ASP A 129 -36.48 8.02 0.99
CA ASP A 129 -35.57 9.17 0.89
C ASP A 129 -34.76 9.33 2.20
N CYS A 130 -35.40 9.17 3.35
CA CYS A 130 -34.71 9.19 4.65
C CYS A 130 -33.73 8.02 4.82
N PHE A 131 -34.10 6.81 4.38
CA PHE A 131 -33.21 5.65 4.39
C PHE A 131 -31.95 5.90 3.56
N HIS A 132 -32.10 6.36 2.31
CA HIS A 132 -30.97 6.60 1.42
C HIS A 132 -30.04 7.71 1.92
N VAL A 133 -30.57 8.73 2.60
CA VAL A 133 -29.72 9.75 3.24
C VAL A 133 -28.91 9.16 4.39
N CYS A 134 -29.51 8.32 5.24
CA CYS A 134 -28.76 7.62 6.30
C CYS A 134 -27.68 6.68 5.71
N VAL A 135 -28.00 5.95 4.63
CA VAL A 135 -27.03 5.10 3.90
C VAL A 135 -25.88 5.94 3.33
N LYS A 136 -26.17 7.09 2.70
CA LYS A 136 -25.15 7.99 2.14
C LYS A 136 -24.18 8.52 3.20
N ARG A 137 -24.57 8.50 4.48
CA ARG A 137 -23.77 8.96 5.61
C ARG A 137 -23.09 7.84 6.37
N SER A 138 -23.29 6.58 5.95
CA SER A 138 -22.88 5.40 6.73
C SER A 138 -23.47 5.38 8.15
N ASP A 139 -24.67 5.96 8.34
CA ASP A 139 -25.41 5.98 9.62
C ASP A 139 -26.25 4.71 9.77
N TRP A 140 -25.57 3.56 9.82
CA TRP A 140 -26.20 2.25 9.66
C TRP A 140 -27.22 1.89 10.76
N ASP A 141 -27.05 2.41 11.98
CA ASP A 141 -28.01 2.17 13.07
C ASP A 141 -29.36 2.85 12.83
N TYR A 142 -29.37 4.05 12.22
CA TYR A 142 -30.60 4.73 11.85
C TYR A 142 -31.18 4.13 10.57
N ALA A 143 -30.33 3.78 9.60
CA ALA A 143 -30.74 3.11 8.37
C ALA A 143 -31.50 1.80 8.65
N GLN A 144 -31.00 0.92 9.54
CA GLN A 144 -31.67 -0.33 9.88
C GLN A 144 -33.02 -0.10 10.60
N GLN A 145 -33.13 0.94 11.43
CA GLN A 145 -34.39 1.29 12.09
C GLN A 145 -35.43 1.81 11.10
N ILE A 146 -35.03 2.65 10.14
CA ILE A 146 -35.90 3.15 9.08
C ILE A 146 -36.36 1.99 8.18
N ALA A 147 -35.44 1.11 7.78
CA ALA A 147 -35.76 -0.08 6.98
C ALA A 147 -36.72 -1.03 7.71
N THR A 148 -36.63 -1.13 9.04
CA THR A 148 -37.60 -1.89 9.85
C THR A 148 -39.01 -1.27 9.79
N VAL A 149 -39.13 0.05 9.73
CA VAL A 149 -40.44 0.73 9.55
C VAL A 149 -40.99 0.46 8.14
N LEU A 150 -40.14 0.53 7.11
CA LEU A 150 -40.51 0.21 5.73
C LEU A 150 -41.03 -1.24 5.62
N GLU A 151 -40.27 -2.22 6.11
CA GLU A 151 -40.65 -3.63 6.10
C GLU A 151 -42.01 -3.89 6.78
N LYS A 152 -42.26 -3.25 7.93
CA LYS A 152 -43.47 -3.47 8.71
C LYS A 152 -44.73 -2.89 8.05
N ASN A 153 -44.61 -1.72 7.42
CA ASN A 153 -45.77 -1.00 6.85
C ASN A 153 -46.03 -1.34 5.38
N PHE A 154 -45.02 -1.83 4.66
CA PHE A 154 -45.11 -2.21 3.25
C PHE A 154 -44.68 -3.68 3.05
N PRO A 155 -45.38 -4.65 3.65
CA PRO A 155 -44.97 -6.06 3.65
C PRO A 155 -45.02 -6.72 2.26
N GLY A 156 -45.65 -6.09 1.27
CA GLY A 156 -45.69 -6.55 -0.12
C GLY A 156 -44.44 -6.21 -0.94
N ASN A 157 -43.55 -5.37 -0.43
CA ASN A 157 -42.29 -5.05 -1.09
C ASN A 157 -41.20 -6.05 -0.67
N HIS A 158 -40.61 -6.72 -1.66
CA HIS A 158 -39.60 -7.75 -1.48
C HIS A 158 -38.25 -7.20 -0.99
N GLU A 159 -37.88 -5.97 -1.34
CA GLU A 159 -36.54 -5.42 -1.12
C GLU A 159 -36.30 -4.95 0.31
N TYR A 160 -37.33 -4.42 0.99
CA TYR A 160 -37.19 -3.80 2.31
C TYR A 160 -36.63 -4.72 3.41
N PRO A 161 -37.02 -6.01 3.50
CA PRO A 161 -36.33 -6.94 4.39
C PRO A 161 -34.83 -7.03 4.12
N PHE A 162 -34.40 -7.07 2.86
CA PHE A 162 -32.99 -7.15 2.51
C PHE A 162 -32.27 -5.83 2.77
N TRP A 163 -32.91 -4.68 2.52
CA TRP A 163 -32.36 -3.38 2.91
C TRP A 163 -32.04 -3.31 4.40
N LYS A 164 -32.97 -3.80 5.23
CA LYS A 164 -32.78 -3.93 6.68
C LYS A 164 -31.64 -4.89 7.01
N LEU A 165 -31.61 -6.08 6.42
CA LEU A 165 -30.61 -7.11 6.71
C LEU A 165 -29.20 -6.68 6.31
N THR A 166 -29.04 -6.03 5.16
CA THR A 166 -27.78 -5.42 4.74
C THR A 166 -27.36 -4.31 5.70
N ALA A 167 -28.26 -3.39 6.06
CA ALA A 167 -27.94 -2.33 7.02
C ALA A 167 -27.55 -2.89 8.40
N ILE A 168 -28.18 -3.99 8.85
CA ILE A 168 -27.77 -4.72 10.05
C ILE A 168 -26.36 -5.26 9.90
N LEU A 169 -26.08 -6.02 8.82
CA LEU A 169 -24.77 -6.61 8.58
C LEU A 169 -23.68 -5.54 8.54
N THR A 170 -23.86 -4.48 7.75
CA THR A 170 -22.89 -3.38 7.65
C THR A 170 -22.71 -2.68 9.00
N PHE A 171 -23.79 -2.41 9.75
CA PHE A 171 -23.66 -1.83 11.09
C PHE A 171 -22.86 -2.73 12.04
N THR A 172 -23.09 -4.04 12.01
CA THR A 172 -22.40 -5.00 12.89
C THR A 172 -20.91 -5.12 12.59
N GLU A 173 -20.50 -4.86 11.36
CA GLU A 173 -19.09 -4.79 10.95
C GLU A 173 -18.41 -3.50 11.42
N THR A 174 -19.17 -2.44 11.70
CA THR A 174 -18.60 -1.20 12.26
C THR A 174 -18.12 -1.39 13.71
N ARG A 175 -17.12 -0.60 14.09
CA ARG A 175 -16.63 -0.51 15.48
C ARG A 175 -17.60 0.22 16.41
N GLU A 176 -18.58 0.92 15.87
CA GLU A 176 -19.60 1.65 16.65
C GLU A 176 -20.64 0.71 17.27
N CYS A 177 -20.82 -0.48 16.67
CA CYS A 177 -21.72 -1.48 17.21
C CYS A 177 -21.10 -2.13 18.45
N GLU A 178 -21.75 -1.92 19.60
CA GLU A 178 -21.37 -2.57 20.85
C GLU A 178 -21.47 -4.11 20.73
N PRO A 179 -20.59 -4.89 21.38
CA PRO A 179 -20.58 -6.35 21.27
C PRO A 179 -21.94 -7.01 21.59
N SER A 180 -22.62 -6.55 22.64
CA SER A 180 -23.94 -7.08 23.04
C SER A 180 -25.00 -6.81 21.97
N LYS A 181 -25.02 -5.58 21.42
CA LYS A 181 -25.93 -5.19 20.34
C LYS A 181 -25.63 -5.96 19.06
N ARG A 182 -24.34 -6.16 18.74
CA ARG A 182 -23.88 -6.94 17.59
C ARG A 182 -24.44 -8.36 17.61
N HIS A 183 -24.28 -9.06 18.73
CA HIS A 183 -24.80 -10.43 18.87
C HIS A 183 -26.33 -10.48 18.65
N ILE A 184 -27.08 -9.57 19.28
CA ILE A 184 -28.55 -9.53 19.17
C ILE A 184 -28.97 -9.32 17.71
N LEU A 185 -28.38 -8.31 17.05
CA LEU A 185 -28.72 -7.97 15.67
C LEU A 185 -28.40 -9.10 14.69
N LEU A 186 -27.22 -9.73 14.83
CA LEU A 186 -26.85 -10.89 14.01
C LEU A 186 -27.77 -12.08 14.24
N THR A 187 -28.14 -12.37 15.48
CA THR A 187 -29.09 -13.44 15.80
C THR A 187 -30.45 -13.22 15.14
N VAL A 188 -30.94 -11.98 15.17
CA VAL A 188 -32.20 -11.61 14.51
C VAL A 188 -32.05 -11.75 13.00
N ALA A 189 -30.96 -11.25 12.42
CA ALA A 189 -30.72 -11.32 10.98
C ALA A 189 -30.64 -12.77 10.47
N SER A 190 -29.90 -13.65 11.17
CA SER A 190 -29.79 -15.07 10.83
C SER A 190 -31.15 -15.77 10.87
N ARG A 191 -31.98 -15.51 11.89
CA ARG A 191 -33.32 -16.12 12.00
C ARG A 191 -34.25 -15.69 10.87
N ILE A 192 -34.23 -14.40 10.50
CA ILE A 192 -35.04 -13.89 9.38
C ILE A 192 -34.58 -14.54 8.08
N MET A 193 -33.28 -14.56 7.82
CA MET A 193 -32.74 -15.17 6.61
C MET A 193 -33.01 -16.67 6.54
N GLN A 194 -32.91 -17.40 7.65
CA GLN A 194 -33.26 -18.82 7.70
C GLN A 194 -34.73 -19.05 7.32
N THR A 195 -35.64 -18.18 7.79
CA THR A 195 -37.05 -18.24 7.41
C THR A 195 -37.23 -18.04 5.89
N PHE A 196 -36.45 -17.15 5.28
CA PHE A 196 -36.50 -16.92 3.83
C PHE A 196 -35.91 -18.09 3.04
N ALA A 197 -34.82 -18.67 3.54
CA ALA A 197 -34.22 -19.88 2.99
C ALA A 197 -35.23 -21.04 3.02
N ASP A 198 -35.88 -21.29 4.16
CA ASP A 198 -36.88 -22.35 4.32
C ASP A 198 -38.09 -22.14 3.39
N ALA A 199 -38.55 -20.89 3.22
CA ALA A 199 -39.62 -20.56 2.28
C ALA A 199 -39.22 -20.82 0.82
N THR A 200 -37.95 -20.61 0.48
CA THR A 200 -37.38 -20.90 -0.86
C THR A 200 -37.33 -22.40 -1.11
N ILE A 201 -36.84 -23.16 -0.13
CA ILE A 201 -36.77 -24.63 -0.18
C ILE A 201 -38.18 -25.21 -0.30
N ALA A 202 -39.14 -24.72 0.49
CA ALA A 202 -40.53 -25.17 0.44
C ALA A 202 -41.21 -24.89 -0.91
N ALA A 203 -40.77 -23.86 -1.65
CA ALA A 203 -41.24 -23.60 -3.00
C ALA A 203 -40.71 -24.60 -4.04
N ALA A 204 -39.71 -25.41 -3.71
CA ALA A 204 -39.18 -26.52 -4.51
C ALA A 204 -38.90 -26.14 -5.99
N GLY A 205 -38.31 -24.97 -6.23
CA GLY A 205 -37.91 -24.52 -7.56
C GLY A 205 -39.04 -23.97 -8.44
N LYS A 206 -40.24 -23.73 -7.88
CA LYS A 206 -41.33 -23.01 -8.57
C LYS A 206 -40.87 -21.62 -9.02
N SER A 207 -41.34 -21.19 -10.20
CA SER A 207 -40.99 -19.88 -10.77
C SER A 207 -41.60 -18.69 -10.01
N ALA A 208 -42.74 -18.87 -9.37
CA ALA A 208 -43.35 -17.88 -8.49
C ALA A 208 -42.93 -18.16 -7.04
N LEU A 209 -41.93 -17.43 -6.56
CA LEU A 209 -41.43 -17.50 -5.19
C LEU A 209 -42.21 -16.54 -4.27
N PRO A 210 -42.42 -16.88 -2.98
CA PRO A 210 -43.04 -15.98 -2.01
C PRO A 210 -42.30 -14.64 -1.90
N VAL A 211 -42.99 -13.57 -1.51
CA VAL A 211 -42.34 -12.26 -1.29
C VAL A 211 -41.23 -12.33 -0.23
N ARG A 212 -41.34 -13.23 0.75
CA ARG A 212 -40.37 -13.45 1.83
C ARG A 212 -39.57 -14.73 1.63
N SER A 213 -38.84 -14.80 0.53
CA SER A 213 -37.92 -15.89 0.19
C SER A 213 -36.71 -15.34 -0.56
N LEU A 214 -35.73 -16.18 -0.91
CA LEU A 214 -34.54 -15.80 -1.66
C LEU A 214 -34.83 -15.92 -3.17
N HIS A 215 -34.66 -14.84 -3.93
CA HIS A 215 -34.97 -14.74 -5.35
C HIS A 215 -33.70 -14.59 -6.20
N THR A 216 -32.69 -13.89 -5.68
CA THR A 216 -31.47 -13.53 -6.43
C THR A 216 -30.20 -14.10 -5.82
N SER A 217 -29.14 -14.19 -6.63
CA SER A 217 -27.81 -14.61 -6.15
C SER A 217 -27.25 -13.64 -5.10
N GLN A 218 -27.55 -12.35 -5.18
CA GLN A 218 -27.10 -11.37 -4.18
C GLN A 218 -27.75 -11.59 -2.81
N GLU A 219 -29.02 -11.98 -2.78
CA GLU A 219 -29.73 -12.31 -1.53
C GLU A 219 -29.19 -13.60 -0.91
N LEU A 220 -28.90 -14.60 -1.74
CA LEU A 220 -28.27 -15.84 -1.29
C LEU A 220 -26.85 -15.59 -0.76
N LEU A 221 -26.08 -14.72 -1.43
CA LEU A 221 -24.76 -14.31 -0.94
C LEU A 221 -24.87 -13.58 0.41
N LEU A 222 -25.84 -12.67 0.56
CA LEU A 222 -26.10 -11.99 1.82
C LEU A 222 -26.49 -12.97 2.94
N PHE A 223 -27.25 -14.02 2.63
CA PHE A 223 -27.55 -15.09 3.59
C PHE A 223 -26.27 -15.76 4.10
N HIS A 224 -25.38 -16.21 3.20
CA HIS A 224 -24.11 -16.81 3.60
C HIS A 224 -23.22 -15.85 4.38
N ARG A 225 -23.19 -14.56 4.02
CA ARG A 225 -22.46 -13.51 4.78
C ARG A 225 -22.97 -13.35 6.20
N ILE A 226 -24.29 -13.36 6.40
CA ILE A 226 -24.90 -13.25 7.73
C ILE A 226 -24.59 -14.49 8.57
N LEU A 227 -24.67 -15.69 8.00
CA LEU A 227 -24.27 -16.92 8.70
C LEU A 227 -22.79 -16.89 9.08
N GLN A 228 -21.91 -16.42 8.17
CA GLN A 228 -20.49 -16.24 8.43
C GLN A 228 -20.24 -15.24 9.57
N ALA A 229 -20.89 -14.07 9.53
CA ALA A 229 -20.75 -13.04 10.57
C ALA A 229 -21.22 -13.53 11.95
N ASN A 230 -22.26 -14.37 12.00
CA ASN A 230 -22.77 -14.98 13.21
C ASN A 230 -22.07 -16.31 13.60
N ARG A 231 -21.04 -16.73 12.83
CA ARG A 231 -20.26 -17.97 13.04
C ARG A 231 -21.10 -19.26 13.06
N LEU A 232 -22.15 -19.32 12.24
CA LEU A 232 -23.03 -20.48 12.09
C LEU A 232 -22.54 -21.43 10.99
N ILE A 233 -21.41 -22.09 11.24
CA ILE A 233 -20.69 -22.91 10.26
C ILE A 233 -21.52 -24.11 9.76
N ALA A 234 -22.11 -24.89 10.69
CA ALA A 234 -22.86 -26.10 10.33
C ALA A 234 -24.11 -25.80 9.47
N GLU A 235 -24.82 -24.71 9.79
CA GLU A 235 -25.96 -24.24 9.00
C GLU A 235 -25.52 -23.78 7.60
N ARG A 236 -24.37 -23.10 7.52
CA ARG A 236 -23.81 -22.62 6.26
C ARG A 236 -23.35 -23.77 5.35
N LEU A 237 -22.72 -24.81 5.88
CA LEU A 237 -22.36 -26.03 5.15
C LEU A 237 -23.62 -26.72 4.59
N LYS A 238 -24.62 -26.94 5.45
CA LYS A 238 -25.91 -27.52 5.04
C LYS A 238 -26.58 -26.71 3.94
N ALA A 239 -26.49 -25.38 3.98
CA ALA A 239 -27.04 -24.52 2.95
C ALA A 239 -26.35 -24.70 1.58
N TYR A 240 -25.02 -24.91 1.53
CA TYR A 240 -24.31 -25.13 0.26
C TYR A 240 -24.67 -26.45 -0.42
N GLU A 241 -25.04 -27.48 0.36
CA GLU A 241 -25.45 -28.80 -0.13
C GLU A 241 -26.91 -28.83 -0.60
N ASP A 242 -27.73 -27.85 -0.20
CA ASP A 242 -29.15 -27.86 -0.51
C ASP A 242 -29.42 -27.69 -2.02
N PRO A 243 -30.34 -28.47 -2.63
CA PRO A 243 -30.63 -28.37 -4.06
C PRO A 243 -31.20 -27.03 -4.54
N TYR A 244 -31.85 -26.26 -3.65
CA TYR A 244 -32.61 -25.05 -3.99
C TYR A 244 -31.95 -23.75 -3.54
N ILE A 245 -31.10 -23.80 -2.52
CA ILE A 245 -30.33 -22.64 -2.05
C ILE A 245 -28.80 -22.88 -2.05
N GLY A 246 -28.35 -24.07 -2.43
CA GLY A 246 -26.93 -24.40 -2.46
C GLY A 246 -26.25 -24.10 -3.79
N VAL A 247 -25.04 -24.63 -3.95
CA VAL A 247 -24.12 -24.34 -5.07
C VAL A 247 -24.70 -24.70 -6.44
N SER A 248 -25.52 -25.76 -6.49
CA SER A 248 -26.16 -26.26 -7.70
C SER A 248 -27.56 -25.69 -7.93
N SER A 249 -28.02 -24.78 -7.06
CA SER A 249 -29.36 -24.22 -7.15
C SER A 249 -29.57 -23.34 -8.38
N LYS A 250 -30.85 -23.14 -8.73
CA LYS A 250 -31.23 -22.21 -9.81
C LYS A 250 -30.82 -20.77 -9.50
N ILE A 251 -30.79 -20.38 -8.22
CA ILE A 251 -30.44 -19.03 -7.76
C ILE A 251 -28.94 -18.79 -7.86
N ALA A 252 -28.12 -19.77 -7.51
CA ALA A 252 -26.65 -19.71 -7.62
C ALA A 252 -26.12 -19.93 -9.05
N LYS A 253 -27.01 -20.25 -10.02
CA LYS A 253 -26.61 -20.63 -11.37
C LYS A 253 -25.82 -19.52 -12.07
N GLY A 254 -24.61 -19.85 -12.50
CA GLY A 254 -23.72 -18.93 -13.22
C GLY A 254 -22.81 -18.10 -12.32
N GLU A 255 -22.90 -18.27 -11.00
CA GLU A 255 -22.10 -17.54 -10.01
C GLU A 255 -21.00 -18.43 -9.41
N TRP A 256 -19.75 -18.19 -9.82
CA TRP A 256 -18.60 -18.99 -9.35
C TRP A 256 -18.26 -18.74 -7.87
N VAL A 257 -18.70 -17.62 -7.30
CA VAL A 257 -18.40 -17.24 -5.91
C VAL A 257 -18.85 -18.32 -4.92
N PHE A 258 -20.04 -18.91 -5.10
CA PHE A 258 -20.56 -19.95 -4.20
C PHE A 258 -19.74 -21.24 -4.24
N LYS A 259 -19.28 -21.63 -5.43
CA LYS A 259 -18.42 -22.81 -5.61
C LYS A 259 -17.09 -22.63 -4.87
N ARG A 260 -16.45 -21.47 -5.07
CA ARG A 260 -15.19 -21.14 -4.39
C ARG A 260 -15.38 -21.04 -2.87
N ASP A 261 -16.43 -20.37 -2.43
CA ASP A 261 -16.71 -20.14 -1.01
C ASP A 261 -17.01 -21.47 -0.28
N HIS A 262 -17.72 -22.40 -0.93
CA HIS A 262 -17.92 -23.76 -0.40
C HIS A 262 -16.61 -24.54 -0.27
N VAL A 263 -15.76 -24.53 -1.32
CA VAL A 263 -14.43 -25.18 -1.30
C VAL A 263 -13.56 -24.63 -0.17
N LEU A 264 -13.52 -23.30 0.00
CA LEU A 264 -12.74 -22.66 1.06
C LEU A 264 -13.29 -22.99 2.45
N LEU A 265 -14.62 -23.04 2.61
CA LEU A 265 -15.23 -23.41 3.89
C LEU A 265 -14.91 -24.86 4.28
N LEU A 266 -14.97 -25.80 3.33
CA LEU A 266 -14.59 -27.20 3.59
C LEU A 266 -13.09 -27.33 3.95
N GLU A 267 -12.22 -26.54 3.31
CA GLU A 267 -10.78 -26.50 3.63
C GLU A 267 -10.53 -25.90 5.03
N GLU A 268 -11.22 -24.81 5.39
CA GLU A 268 -11.11 -24.17 6.71
C GLU A 268 -11.56 -25.09 7.85
N GLU A 269 -12.63 -25.86 7.64
CA GLU A 269 -13.18 -26.80 8.62
C GLU A 269 -12.51 -28.19 8.62
N GLY A 270 -11.57 -28.44 7.69
CA GLY A 270 -10.85 -29.71 7.60
C GLY A 270 -11.70 -30.90 7.18
N LEU A 271 -12.78 -30.67 6.42
CA LEU A 271 -13.68 -31.70 5.89
C LEU A 271 -13.11 -32.32 4.61
N TRP A 272 -11.99 -33.04 4.73
CA TRP A 272 -11.16 -33.46 3.60
C TRP A 272 -11.84 -34.42 2.60
N GLN A 273 -12.69 -35.34 3.08
CA GLN A 273 -13.42 -36.29 2.22
C GLN A 273 -14.46 -35.60 1.34
N ASP A 274 -15.20 -34.65 1.90
CA ASP A 274 -16.18 -33.88 1.14
C ASP A 274 -15.47 -32.90 0.20
N LEU A 275 -14.37 -32.29 0.67
CA LEU A 275 -13.55 -31.38 -0.14
C LEU A 275 -12.98 -32.05 -1.38
N ILE A 276 -12.41 -33.26 -1.27
CA ILE A 276 -11.84 -33.96 -2.42
C ILE A 276 -12.92 -34.30 -3.45
N LYS A 277 -14.10 -34.73 -2.98
CA LYS A 277 -15.26 -35.03 -3.83
C LYS A 277 -15.76 -33.78 -4.57
N VAL A 278 -16.01 -32.70 -3.85
CA VAL A 278 -16.51 -31.43 -4.41
C VAL A 278 -15.52 -30.87 -5.44
N CYS A 279 -14.21 -30.86 -5.12
CA CYS A 279 -13.19 -30.43 -6.05
C CYS A 279 -13.13 -31.31 -7.31
N ASN A 280 -13.22 -32.64 -7.16
CA ASN A 280 -13.21 -33.55 -8.31
C ASN A 280 -14.39 -33.28 -9.25
N GLU A 281 -15.61 -33.16 -8.70
CA GLU A 281 -16.82 -32.86 -9.48
C GLU A 281 -16.70 -31.52 -10.24
N LEU A 282 -16.15 -30.49 -9.60
CA LEU A 282 -15.92 -29.20 -10.24
C LEU A 282 -14.92 -29.28 -11.40
N LEU A 283 -13.87 -30.09 -11.26
CA LEU A 283 -12.83 -30.30 -12.26
C LEU A 283 -13.33 -31.18 -13.43
N GLU A 284 -14.14 -32.21 -13.17
CA GLU A 284 -14.81 -33.02 -14.22
C GLU A 284 -15.81 -32.17 -15.02
N GLY A 285 -16.55 -31.29 -14.34
CA GLY A 285 -17.46 -30.34 -14.97
C GLY A 285 -16.78 -29.44 -16.01
N ALA A 286 -15.49 -29.13 -15.84
CA ALA A 286 -14.73 -28.33 -16.80
C ALA A 286 -14.47 -29.08 -18.12
N GLN A 287 -14.40 -30.41 -18.07
CA GLN A 287 -14.09 -31.28 -19.23
C GLN A 287 -15.33 -31.62 -20.07
N SER A 288 -16.47 -31.81 -19.41
CA SER A 288 -17.75 -32.23 -20.02
C SER A 288 -18.42 -31.17 -20.91
N SER A 289 -17.82 -29.98 -21.04
CA SER A 289 -18.31 -28.88 -21.88
C SER A 289 -17.99 -29.05 -23.38
N SER A 290 -17.55 -30.23 -23.82
CA SER A 290 -17.16 -30.61 -25.18
C SER A 290 -18.28 -30.56 -26.24
N THR A 291 -19.45 -29.99 -25.93
CA THR A 291 -20.60 -29.81 -26.84
C THR A 291 -20.64 -28.45 -27.56
N GLY A 292 -19.50 -27.75 -27.66
CA GLY A 292 -19.42 -26.47 -28.37
C GLY A 292 -19.93 -25.25 -27.59
N LYS A 293 -20.19 -25.38 -26.28
CA LYS A 293 -20.40 -24.24 -25.39
C LYS A 293 -19.05 -23.70 -24.91
N MET A 294 -18.91 -22.38 -24.86
CA MET A 294 -17.71 -21.75 -24.30
C MET A 294 -17.50 -22.23 -22.85
N ILE A 295 -16.32 -22.80 -22.58
CA ILE A 295 -15.90 -23.20 -21.24
C ILE A 295 -15.80 -21.92 -20.38
N ASP A 296 -16.50 -21.89 -19.25
CA ASP A 296 -16.47 -20.74 -18.33
C ASP A 296 -15.06 -20.57 -17.74
N ALA A 297 -14.31 -19.58 -18.21
CA ALA A 297 -12.94 -19.33 -17.77
C ALA A 297 -12.81 -19.10 -16.25
N ARG A 298 -13.89 -18.74 -15.54
CA ARG A 298 -13.90 -18.59 -14.08
C ARG A 298 -13.65 -19.91 -13.36
N GLY A 299 -13.95 -21.05 -14.01
CA GLY A 299 -13.69 -22.37 -13.47
C GLY A 299 -12.22 -22.80 -13.50
N ALA A 300 -11.35 -22.08 -14.20
CA ALA A 300 -9.90 -22.28 -14.16
C ALA A 300 -9.30 -21.68 -12.88
N ASP A 301 -9.79 -22.14 -11.73
CA ASP A 301 -9.49 -21.57 -10.42
C ASP A 301 -8.35 -22.33 -9.73
N TRP A 302 -7.23 -21.65 -9.49
CA TRP A 302 -6.08 -22.22 -8.78
C TRP A 302 -6.43 -22.66 -7.36
N LYS A 303 -7.40 -21.99 -6.70
CA LYS A 303 -7.81 -22.35 -5.34
C LYS A 303 -8.42 -23.74 -5.26
N VAL A 304 -9.16 -24.15 -6.30
CA VAL A 304 -9.75 -25.49 -6.37
C VAL A 304 -8.66 -26.56 -6.47
N TRP A 305 -7.68 -26.40 -7.37
CA TRP A 305 -6.55 -27.33 -7.49
C TRP A 305 -5.74 -27.44 -6.20
N LYS A 306 -5.45 -26.30 -5.56
CA LYS A 306 -4.70 -26.28 -4.30
C LYS A 306 -5.46 -27.01 -3.18
N ALA A 307 -6.75 -26.71 -3.00
CA ALA A 307 -7.59 -27.33 -1.98
C ALA A 307 -7.78 -28.84 -2.26
N PHE A 308 -7.96 -29.24 -3.52
CA PHE A 308 -8.06 -30.64 -3.95
C PHE A 308 -6.82 -31.46 -3.57
N ILE A 309 -5.63 -30.93 -3.86
CA ILE A 309 -4.36 -31.59 -3.54
C ILE A 309 -4.13 -31.58 -2.02
N ASN A 310 -4.40 -30.47 -1.34
CA ASN A 310 -4.31 -30.40 0.13
C ASN A 310 -5.21 -31.45 0.79
N ALA A 311 -6.44 -31.65 0.29
CA ALA A 311 -7.34 -32.67 0.80
C ALA A 311 -6.73 -34.08 0.65
N ALA A 312 -6.22 -34.43 -0.53
CA ALA A 312 -5.57 -35.72 -0.75
C ALA A 312 -4.36 -35.94 0.16
N ILE A 313 -3.51 -34.92 0.34
CA ILE A 313 -2.34 -34.97 1.23
C ILE A 313 -2.75 -35.16 2.70
N ASN A 314 -3.84 -34.54 3.15
CA ASN A 314 -4.32 -34.72 4.51
C ASN A 314 -5.01 -36.08 4.72
N LEU A 315 -5.65 -36.62 3.69
CA LEU A 315 -6.28 -37.95 3.74
C LEU A 315 -5.27 -39.10 3.73
N GLN A 316 -4.14 -38.94 3.04
CA GLN A 316 -3.05 -39.92 2.98
C GLN A 316 -3.46 -41.32 2.49
N THR A 317 -4.46 -41.41 1.61
CA THR A 317 -4.92 -42.69 1.04
C THR A 317 -4.50 -42.83 -0.42
N LYS A 318 -4.21 -44.06 -0.85
CA LYS A 318 -3.90 -44.36 -2.25
C LYS A 318 -5.02 -43.88 -3.19
N GLU A 319 -6.27 -44.15 -2.82
CA GLU A 319 -7.46 -43.73 -3.57
C GLU A 319 -7.50 -42.21 -3.78
N SER A 320 -7.25 -41.42 -2.72
CA SER A 320 -7.22 -39.96 -2.83
C SER A 320 -6.11 -39.44 -3.75
N TYR A 321 -4.97 -40.12 -3.78
CA TYR A 321 -3.87 -39.77 -4.68
C TYR A 321 -4.15 -40.16 -6.13
N ASP A 322 -4.73 -41.34 -6.35
CA ASP A 322 -5.09 -41.84 -7.67
C ASP A 322 -6.13 -40.91 -8.32
N ILE A 323 -7.16 -40.48 -7.58
CA ILE A 323 -8.17 -39.51 -8.04
C ILE A 323 -7.52 -38.20 -8.53
N VAL A 324 -6.54 -37.67 -7.78
CA VAL A 324 -5.81 -36.45 -8.19
C VAL A 324 -4.99 -36.70 -9.47
N ARG A 325 -4.28 -37.82 -9.55
CA ARG A 325 -3.46 -38.18 -10.72
C ARG A 325 -4.31 -38.34 -11.98
N ASP A 326 -5.45 -39.02 -11.87
CA ASP A 326 -6.39 -39.21 -12.97
C ASP A 326 -6.90 -37.87 -13.49
N GLN A 327 -7.21 -36.95 -12.57
CA GLN A 327 -7.65 -35.62 -12.96
C GLN A 327 -6.56 -34.79 -13.65
N LEU A 328 -5.32 -34.88 -13.18
CA LEU A 328 -4.18 -34.23 -13.82
C LEU A 328 -3.98 -34.78 -15.24
N LYS A 329 -4.01 -36.10 -15.41
CA LYS A 329 -3.91 -36.77 -16.72
C LYS A 329 -5.02 -36.30 -17.67
N ALA A 330 -6.27 -36.28 -17.20
CA ALA A 330 -7.42 -35.86 -18.00
C ALA A 330 -7.31 -34.39 -18.45
N HIS A 331 -6.89 -33.48 -17.56
CA HIS A 331 -6.74 -32.06 -17.91
C HIS A 331 -5.57 -31.79 -18.87
N LEU A 332 -4.46 -32.51 -18.70
CA LEU A 332 -3.23 -32.33 -19.48
C LEU A 332 -3.25 -33.08 -20.82
N ALA A 333 -4.20 -34.00 -21.02
CA ALA A 333 -4.34 -34.74 -22.27
C ALA A 333 -4.44 -33.82 -23.49
N PRO A 334 -3.73 -34.12 -24.60
CA PRO A 334 -3.82 -33.34 -25.84
C PRO A 334 -5.26 -33.21 -26.35
N THR A 335 -6.06 -34.27 -26.16
CA THR A 335 -7.46 -34.41 -26.60
C THR A 335 -8.48 -33.80 -25.64
N SER A 336 -8.08 -33.19 -24.52
CA SER A 336 -9.00 -32.73 -23.47
C SER A 336 -9.95 -31.60 -23.89
N GLY A 337 -9.69 -30.92 -25.01
CA GLY A 337 -10.49 -29.77 -25.47
C GLY A 337 -10.39 -28.52 -24.57
N LEU A 338 -9.60 -28.57 -23.49
CA LEU A 338 -9.42 -27.47 -22.54
C LEU A 338 -8.50 -26.38 -23.09
N ASN A 339 -8.79 -25.13 -22.70
CA ASN A 339 -7.96 -23.98 -23.09
C ASN A 339 -6.62 -23.93 -22.34
N LYS A 340 -5.73 -23.03 -22.77
CA LYS A 340 -4.38 -22.85 -22.21
C LYS A 340 -4.36 -22.55 -20.71
N THR A 341 -5.38 -21.88 -20.16
CA THR A 341 -5.42 -21.49 -18.74
C THR A 341 -5.64 -22.69 -17.84
N TYR A 342 -6.60 -23.57 -18.21
CA TYR A 342 -6.83 -24.83 -17.51
C TYR A 342 -5.60 -25.74 -17.57
N LYS A 343 -5.00 -25.88 -18.75
CA LYS A 343 -3.79 -26.71 -18.94
C LYS A 343 -2.60 -26.17 -18.14
N ARG A 344 -2.44 -24.85 -18.01
CA ARG A 344 -1.40 -24.25 -17.16
C ARG A 344 -1.66 -24.53 -15.68
N ASN A 345 -2.89 -24.36 -15.20
CA ASN A 345 -3.21 -24.64 -13.80
C ASN A 345 -3.06 -26.12 -13.45
N ALA A 346 -3.47 -27.04 -14.33
CA ALA A 346 -3.23 -28.47 -14.15
C ALA A 346 -1.72 -28.80 -14.15
N SER A 347 -0.92 -28.10 -14.96
CA SER A 347 0.53 -28.25 -14.97
C SER A 347 1.16 -27.79 -13.65
N LEU A 348 0.73 -26.64 -13.13
CA LEU A 348 1.13 -26.15 -11.80
C LEU A 348 0.65 -27.08 -10.68
N ALA A 349 -0.54 -27.66 -10.83
CA ALA A 349 -1.10 -28.61 -9.87
C ALA A 349 -0.26 -29.90 -9.84
N ASN A 350 0.24 -30.37 -10.99
CA ASN A 350 1.18 -31.49 -11.05
C ASN A 350 2.49 -31.15 -10.30
N LEU A 351 3.05 -29.94 -10.46
CA LEU A 351 4.20 -29.49 -9.66
C LEU A 351 3.88 -29.50 -8.17
N PHE A 352 2.78 -28.87 -7.77
CA PHE A 352 2.35 -28.79 -6.38
C PHE A 352 2.17 -30.17 -5.75
N PHE A 353 1.51 -31.09 -6.47
CA PHE A 353 1.28 -32.45 -6.05
C PHE A 353 2.60 -33.22 -5.86
N VAL A 354 3.49 -33.22 -6.86
CA VAL A 354 4.76 -33.95 -6.82
C VAL A 354 5.70 -33.43 -5.71
N PHE A 355 5.76 -32.12 -5.49
CA PHE A 355 6.64 -31.55 -4.45
C PHE A 355 6.11 -31.78 -3.03
N ARG A 356 4.79 -31.88 -2.86
CA ARG A 356 4.16 -32.05 -1.53
C ARG A 356 3.96 -33.51 -1.13
N LEU A 357 3.86 -34.43 -2.10
CA LEU A 357 3.81 -35.86 -1.84
C LEU A 357 5.21 -36.34 -1.40
N GLN A 358 5.50 -36.32 -0.10
CA GLN A 358 6.74 -36.88 0.43
C GLN A 358 6.73 -38.40 0.24
N LYS A 359 7.50 -38.85 -0.77
CA LYS A 359 7.80 -40.24 -1.17
C LYS A 359 6.74 -40.93 -2.03
N ASP A 360 6.92 -40.85 -3.36
CA ASP A 360 6.76 -42.06 -4.18
C ASP A 360 8.11 -42.78 -4.37
N GLY A 361 9.27 -42.10 -4.24
CA GLY A 361 10.60 -42.73 -4.27
C GLY A 361 11.01 -43.37 -5.62
N GLU A 362 10.11 -43.39 -6.59
CA GLU A 362 10.29 -43.95 -7.92
C GLU A 362 10.92 -42.93 -8.87
N GLU A 363 12.03 -43.28 -9.51
CA GLU A 363 12.62 -42.48 -10.59
C GLU A 363 11.67 -42.43 -11.80
N ARG A 364 11.52 -41.25 -12.42
CA ARG A 364 10.71 -41.10 -13.63
C ARG A 364 11.60 -40.96 -14.85
N THR A 365 11.19 -41.62 -15.93
CA THR A 365 11.88 -41.52 -17.22
C THR A 365 11.33 -40.35 -18.03
N PHE A 366 12.06 -39.24 -18.12
CA PHE A 366 11.68 -38.12 -18.98
C PHE A 366 12.14 -38.36 -20.44
N VAL A 367 11.28 -38.03 -21.41
CA VAL A 367 11.60 -38.17 -22.85
C VAL A 367 12.08 -36.83 -23.40
N LEU A 368 13.33 -36.76 -23.81
CA LEU A 368 13.90 -35.58 -24.46
C LEU A 368 13.28 -35.36 -25.85
N PRO A 369 13.26 -34.12 -26.36
CA PRO A 369 12.78 -33.82 -27.72
C PRO A 369 13.53 -34.57 -28.83
N THR A 370 14.75 -35.03 -28.56
CA THR A 370 15.56 -35.87 -29.46
C THR A 370 15.12 -37.34 -29.49
N GLY A 371 14.14 -37.72 -28.66
CA GLY A 371 13.70 -39.10 -28.45
C GLY A 371 14.56 -39.92 -27.50
N GLY A 372 15.63 -39.33 -26.94
CA GLY A 372 16.41 -39.94 -25.88
C GLY A 372 15.62 -39.96 -24.56
N ARG A 373 15.65 -41.10 -23.85
CA ARG A 373 15.09 -41.23 -22.50
C ARG A 373 16.17 -40.84 -21.48
N ILE A 374 15.80 -40.04 -20.48
CA ILE A 374 16.66 -39.71 -19.33
C ILE A 374 15.93 -40.07 -18.04
N SER A 375 16.59 -40.80 -17.14
CA SER A 375 16.10 -40.93 -15.77
C SER A 375 16.43 -39.64 -15.01
N VAL A 376 15.46 -39.13 -14.25
CA VAL A 376 15.58 -37.96 -13.38
C VAL A 376 14.69 -38.13 -12.14
N ASP A 377 15.01 -37.40 -11.07
CA ASP A 377 14.12 -37.29 -9.91
C ASP A 377 12.72 -36.77 -10.36
N PRO A 378 11.62 -37.31 -9.82
CA PRO A 378 10.26 -36.90 -10.19
C PRO A 378 10.00 -35.39 -10.12
N LYS A 379 10.59 -34.70 -9.14
CA LYS A 379 10.45 -33.25 -8.97
C LYS A 379 11.15 -32.50 -10.09
N VAL A 380 12.36 -32.92 -10.44
CA VAL A 380 13.14 -32.38 -11.56
C VAL A 380 12.40 -32.64 -12.88
N GLY A 381 11.93 -33.87 -13.10
CA GLY A 381 11.15 -34.23 -14.28
C GLY A 381 9.86 -33.40 -14.43
N ALA A 382 9.12 -33.19 -13.34
CA ALA A 382 7.91 -32.37 -13.36
C ALA A 382 8.21 -30.90 -13.71
N LEU A 383 9.29 -30.33 -13.16
CA LEU A 383 9.76 -28.98 -13.48
C LEU A 383 10.19 -28.83 -14.93
N MET A 384 11.01 -29.76 -15.44
CA MET A 384 11.42 -29.80 -16.84
C MET A 384 10.20 -29.87 -17.77
N THR A 385 9.20 -30.66 -17.40
CA THR A 385 7.94 -30.75 -18.16
C THR A 385 7.22 -29.40 -18.20
N HIS A 386 7.04 -28.75 -17.04
CA HIS A 386 6.39 -27.44 -16.97
C HIS A 386 7.15 -26.37 -17.78
N LEU A 387 8.47 -26.31 -17.63
CA LEU A 387 9.34 -25.34 -18.32
C LEU A 387 9.40 -25.56 -19.83
N SER A 388 9.28 -26.81 -20.32
CA SER A 388 9.11 -27.06 -21.75
C SER A 388 7.83 -26.43 -22.31
N GLN A 389 6.74 -26.51 -21.55
CA GLN A 389 5.42 -26.02 -21.99
C GLN A 389 5.28 -24.51 -21.88
N TYR A 390 5.83 -23.93 -20.80
CA TYR A 390 5.53 -22.55 -20.40
C TYR A 390 6.78 -21.69 -20.20
N GLY A 391 7.99 -22.22 -20.35
CA GLY A 391 9.25 -21.48 -20.12
C GLY A 391 9.46 -20.27 -21.03
N HIS A 392 8.73 -20.16 -22.14
CA HIS A 392 8.72 -18.98 -23.03
C HIS A 392 7.70 -17.91 -22.63
N THR A 393 7.01 -18.08 -21.51
CA THR A 393 6.04 -17.12 -20.98
C THR A 393 6.64 -16.31 -19.84
N ALA A 394 6.21 -15.05 -19.69
CA ALA A 394 6.72 -14.18 -18.64
C ALA A 394 6.41 -14.67 -17.21
N SER A 395 5.38 -15.51 -17.03
CA SER A 395 5.01 -16.09 -15.73
C SER A 395 5.90 -17.25 -15.30
N ALA A 396 6.66 -17.85 -16.22
CA ALA A 396 7.38 -19.11 -15.99
C ALA A 396 8.29 -19.09 -14.76
N PHE A 397 9.02 -17.99 -14.56
CA PHE A 397 9.87 -17.85 -13.38
C PHE A 397 9.05 -17.86 -12.09
N GLY A 398 8.00 -17.03 -12.00
CA GLY A 398 7.13 -16.98 -10.83
C GLY A 398 6.37 -18.29 -10.58
N ASP A 399 6.11 -19.05 -11.64
CA ASP A 399 5.46 -20.36 -11.59
C ASP A 399 6.33 -21.44 -10.94
N VAL A 400 7.66 -21.37 -11.12
CA VAL A 400 8.58 -22.43 -10.66
C VAL A 400 9.49 -22.04 -9.49
N LYS A 401 9.64 -20.74 -9.20
CA LYS A 401 10.59 -20.19 -8.22
C LYS A 401 10.55 -20.93 -6.87
N GLU A 402 9.36 -21.05 -6.26
CA GLU A 402 9.18 -21.70 -4.95
C GLU A 402 9.59 -23.19 -4.99
N TYR A 403 9.41 -23.88 -6.10
CA TYR A 403 9.75 -25.29 -6.25
C TYR A 403 11.25 -25.51 -6.46
N VAL A 404 11.90 -24.62 -7.22
CA VAL A 404 13.36 -24.67 -7.42
C VAL A 404 14.10 -24.47 -6.10
N GLU A 405 13.56 -23.63 -5.20
CA GLU A 405 14.09 -23.42 -3.86
C GLU A 405 14.03 -24.69 -2.97
N MET A 406 13.14 -25.63 -3.27
CA MET A 406 12.98 -26.89 -2.52
C MET A 406 13.90 -28.03 -3.00
N LEU A 407 14.65 -27.83 -4.09
CA LEU A 407 15.52 -28.87 -4.68
C LEU A 407 16.91 -28.93 -4.00
N SER A 408 17.55 -30.10 -4.08
CA SER A 408 18.96 -30.25 -3.67
C SER A 408 19.93 -29.63 -4.68
N TYR A 409 21.20 -29.45 -4.29
CA TYR A 409 22.24 -28.96 -5.19
C TYR A 409 22.43 -29.87 -6.41
N GLU A 410 22.37 -31.18 -6.19
CA GLU A 410 22.46 -32.22 -7.22
C GLU A 410 21.28 -32.12 -8.20
N ASP A 411 20.04 -32.04 -7.68
CA ASP A 411 18.82 -31.96 -8.49
C ASP A 411 18.78 -30.70 -9.36
N VAL A 412 19.27 -29.57 -8.84
CA VAL A 412 19.31 -28.33 -9.62
C VAL A 412 20.40 -28.37 -10.69
N ASN A 413 21.58 -28.95 -10.39
CA ASN A 413 22.59 -29.18 -11.42
C ASN A 413 22.07 -30.12 -12.51
N GLU A 414 21.27 -31.12 -12.15
CA GLU A 414 20.59 -31.98 -13.11
C GLU A 414 19.56 -31.20 -13.95
N LEU A 415 18.76 -30.33 -13.33
CA LEU A 415 17.81 -29.43 -14.01
C LEU A 415 18.51 -28.51 -15.02
N PHE A 416 19.62 -27.87 -14.66
CA PHE A 416 20.37 -27.02 -15.59
C PHE A 416 21.13 -27.86 -16.63
N GLY A 417 21.78 -28.94 -16.23
CA GLY A 417 22.54 -29.80 -17.16
C GLY A 417 21.65 -30.47 -18.21
N LYS A 418 20.52 -31.05 -17.81
CA LYS A 418 19.60 -31.80 -18.69
C LYS A 418 18.41 -30.99 -19.20
N GLY A 419 18.00 -29.92 -18.51
CA GLY A 419 16.82 -29.10 -18.84
C GLY A 419 17.10 -27.87 -19.70
N ILE A 420 18.34 -27.36 -19.75
CA ILE A 420 18.74 -26.28 -20.67
C ILE A 420 18.35 -26.56 -22.13
N PRO A 421 18.56 -27.78 -22.69
CA PRO A 421 18.17 -28.10 -24.06
C PRO A 421 16.67 -28.00 -24.37
N ILE A 422 15.80 -27.91 -23.35
CA ILE A 422 14.35 -27.98 -23.47
C ILE A 422 13.68 -26.60 -23.28
N LEU A 423 14.37 -25.65 -22.64
CA LEU A 423 13.88 -24.29 -22.45
C LEU A 423 13.72 -23.56 -23.79
N GLY A 424 12.48 -23.18 -24.12
CA GLY A 424 12.14 -22.60 -25.43
C GLY A 424 11.71 -23.64 -26.49
N ILE A 425 11.44 -24.88 -26.07
CA ILE A 425 10.84 -25.94 -26.90
C ILE A 425 9.49 -26.32 -26.33
N ARG A 426 8.41 -26.11 -27.09
CA ARG A 426 7.10 -26.70 -26.79
C ARG A 426 7.06 -28.16 -27.21
N ALA A 427 7.31 -29.05 -26.27
CA ALA A 427 7.02 -30.48 -26.38
C ALA A 427 5.54 -30.73 -26.02
N PRO A 428 4.91 -31.86 -26.37
CA PRO A 428 3.63 -32.31 -25.77
C PRO A 428 3.85 -32.89 -24.35
N TRP A 429 2.76 -33.10 -23.60
CA TRP A 429 2.81 -33.92 -22.39
C TRP A 429 3.02 -35.39 -22.78
N ALA A 430 4.05 -36.04 -22.24
CA ALA A 430 4.33 -37.46 -22.42
C ALA A 430 4.44 -38.11 -21.03
N TRP A 431 3.55 -39.06 -20.73
CA TRP A 431 3.62 -39.84 -19.50
C TRP A 431 4.47 -41.09 -19.75
N VAL A 432 5.32 -41.44 -18.78
CA VAL A 432 6.23 -42.60 -18.87
C VAL A 432 5.46 -43.90 -19.03
N GLU A 433 4.31 -43.99 -18.37
CA GLU A 433 3.40 -45.13 -18.37
C GLU A 433 2.79 -45.41 -19.76
N ASP A 434 2.68 -44.39 -20.62
CA ASP A 434 2.14 -44.52 -21.98
C ASP A 434 3.20 -45.01 -22.99
N ALA A 435 4.47 -45.10 -22.59
CA ALA A 435 5.59 -45.35 -23.51
C ALA A 435 6.06 -46.82 -23.56
N GLY A 436 5.54 -47.68 -22.68
CA GLY A 436 5.92 -49.10 -22.58
C GLY A 436 7.43 -49.37 -22.34
N ASP A 437 7.72 -50.57 -21.85
CA ASP A 437 9.08 -51.10 -21.72
C ASP A 437 9.60 -51.58 -23.09
N GLY A 438 9.71 -50.68 -24.08
CA GLY A 438 10.33 -51.03 -25.36
C GLY A 438 9.90 -50.23 -26.60
N GLU A 439 8.85 -49.42 -26.55
CA GLU A 439 8.42 -48.63 -27.72
C GLU A 439 9.08 -47.25 -27.75
N LYS A 440 9.45 -46.78 -28.95
CA LYS A 440 9.88 -45.38 -29.12
C LYS A 440 8.65 -44.51 -28.79
N PRO A 441 8.72 -43.63 -27.77
CA PRO A 441 7.57 -42.80 -27.39
C PRO A 441 7.08 -41.98 -28.59
N ILE A 442 5.77 -41.86 -28.76
CA ILE A 442 5.18 -41.00 -29.79
C ILE A 442 5.46 -39.55 -29.40
N ILE A 443 6.51 -38.96 -29.97
CA ILE A 443 6.85 -37.55 -29.77
C ILE A 443 5.96 -36.73 -30.70
N ALA A 444 5.00 -35.97 -30.15
CA ALA A 444 4.26 -35.01 -30.95
C ALA A 444 5.21 -33.95 -31.53
N PRO A 445 4.94 -33.44 -32.74
CA PRO A 445 5.81 -32.48 -33.41
C PRO A 445 5.99 -31.19 -32.59
N ARG A 446 7.21 -30.65 -32.61
CA ARG A 446 7.57 -29.38 -31.96
C ARG A 446 6.70 -28.25 -32.49
N GLU A 447 6.10 -27.47 -31.59
CA GLU A 447 5.54 -26.17 -31.96
C GLU A 447 6.66 -25.10 -32.00
N PRO A 448 6.73 -24.27 -33.05
CA PRO A 448 7.69 -23.18 -33.11
C PRO A 448 7.36 -22.12 -32.06
N VAL A 449 8.38 -21.65 -31.34
CA VAL A 449 8.27 -20.54 -30.39
C VAL A 449 8.58 -19.24 -31.15
N SER A 450 7.83 -18.17 -30.86
CA SER A 450 8.09 -16.84 -31.43
C SER A 450 9.44 -16.28 -30.99
N ASP A 451 10.01 -15.33 -31.72
CA ASP A 451 11.25 -14.64 -31.35
C ASP A 451 11.17 -14.01 -29.93
N ILE A 452 10.00 -13.45 -29.57
CA ILE A 452 9.73 -12.91 -28.23
C ILE A 452 9.75 -14.04 -27.19
N GLY A 453 9.13 -15.17 -27.49
CA GLY A 453 9.12 -16.34 -26.62
C GLY A 453 10.53 -16.90 -26.39
N LEU A 454 11.38 -16.97 -27.42
CA LEU A 454 12.76 -17.41 -27.29
C LEU A 454 13.59 -16.50 -26.36
N ARG A 455 13.46 -15.18 -26.52
CA ARG A 455 14.09 -14.21 -25.62
C ARG A 455 13.57 -14.33 -24.19
N THR A 456 12.26 -14.54 -24.02
CA THR A 456 11.63 -14.73 -22.71
C THR A 456 12.12 -16.02 -22.04
N SER A 457 12.30 -17.11 -22.80
CA SER A 457 12.92 -18.34 -22.30
C SER A 457 14.34 -18.14 -21.82
N HIS A 458 15.13 -17.37 -22.57
CA HIS A 458 16.49 -17.07 -22.16
C HIS A 458 16.55 -16.24 -20.88
N VAL A 459 15.70 -15.21 -20.77
CA VAL A 459 15.58 -14.42 -19.54
C VAL A 459 15.12 -15.28 -18.36
N THR A 460 14.16 -16.18 -18.59
CA THR A 460 13.70 -17.13 -17.56
C THR A 460 14.85 -18.03 -17.09
N LEU A 461 15.67 -18.56 -18.00
CA LEU A 461 16.86 -19.34 -17.66
C LEU A 461 17.84 -18.51 -16.81
N GLN A 462 18.14 -17.27 -17.22
CA GLN A 462 19.04 -16.39 -16.50
C GLN A 462 18.52 -16.07 -15.09
N LYS A 463 17.21 -15.82 -14.95
CA LYS A 463 16.56 -15.63 -13.64
C LYS A 463 16.72 -16.87 -12.76
N LEU A 464 16.45 -18.07 -13.29
CA LEU A 464 16.58 -19.31 -12.54
C LEU A 464 18.03 -19.58 -12.13
N GLU A 465 18.99 -19.34 -13.00
CA GLU A 465 20.42 -19.54 -12.73
C GLU A 465 20.90 -18.62 -11.60
N ILE A 466 20.55 -17.33 -11.66
CA ILE A 466 20.89 -16.34 -10.62
C ILE A 466 20.15 -16.63 -9.30
N PHE A 467 18.88 -17.00 -9.39
CA PHE A 467 18.07 -17.40 -8.24
C PHE A 467 18.70 -18.60 -7.53
N TYR A 468 19.13 -19.62 -8.27
CA TYR A 468 19.86 -20.76 -7.73
C TYR A 468 21.18 -20.38 -7.05
N HIS A 469 21.95 -19.48 -7.66
CA HIS A 469 23.16 -18.93 -7.02
C HIS A 469 22.89 -18.29 -5.66
N SER A 470 21.65 -17.89 -5.41
CA SER A 470 21.21 -17.31 -4.14
C SER A 470 20.61 -18.37 -3.18
N CYS A 471 19.99 -19.44 -3.69
CA CYS A 471 19.34 -20.50 -2.89
C CYS A 471 20.30 -21.27 -1.96
N ASN A 472 21.50 -21.61 -2.44
CA ASN A 472 22.48 -22.33 -1.61
C ASN A 472 23.35 -21.40 -0.75
N VAL A 473 22.89 -20.17 -0.52
CA VAL A 473 23.51 -19.25 0.41
C VAL A 473 22.70 -19.28 1.69
N ARG A 474 23.29 -19.79 2.79
CA ARG A 474 22.63 -19.69 4.10
C ARG A 474 22.67 -18.23 4.53
N HIS A 475 21.51 -17.59 4.52
CA HIS A 475 21.36 -16.26 5.10
C HIS A 475 21.25 -16.37 6.63
N PRO A 476 21.86 -15.44 7.39
CA PRO A 476 21.60 -15.36 8.82
C PRO A 476 20.09 -15.14 9.03
N THR A 477 19.46 -16.04 9.79
CA THR A 477 17.99 -16.12 9.88
C THR A 477 17.35 -15.04 10.76
N ASN A 478 18.15 -14.22 11.46
CA ASN A 478 17.64 -13.16 12.34
C ASN A 478 17.89 -11.75 11.75
N GLU A 479 16.90 -10.86 11.90
CA GLU A 479 17.06 -9.45 11.52
C GLU A 479 18.23 -8.76 12.26
N SER A 480 18.56 -9.20 13.48
CA SER A 480 19.74 -8.77 14.24
C SER A 480 21.06 -9.20 13.60
N ASP A 481 21.12 -10.34 12.92
CA ASP A 481 22.39 -10.87 12.38
C ASP A 481 22.84 -10.13 11.11
N TYR A 482 21.93 -9.40 10.45
CA TYR A 482 22.32 -8.43 9.42
C TYR A 482 23.15 -7.26 10.00
N GLU A 483 23.22 -7.08 11.34
CA GLU A 483 24.11 -6.11 12.01
C GLU A 483 25.59 -6.55 11.98
N SER A 484 25.86 -7.86 12.01
CA SER A 484 27.20 -8.46 11.92
C SER A 484 27.81 -8.36 10.52
N ILE A 485 26.99 -8.32 9.45
CA ILE A 485 27.46 -8.14 8.05
C ILE A 485 28.25 -6.83 7.87
N ALA A 486 27.98 -5.82 8.71
CA ALA A 486 28.67 -4.54 8.69
C ALA A 486 30.01 -4.55 9.48
N SER A 487 30.29 -5.52 10.36
CA SER A 487 31.51 -5.55 11.18
C SER A 487 32.69 -6.34 10.59
N THR A 488 32.53 -6.96 9.42
CA THR A 488 33.48 -7.98 8.93
C THR A 488 34.73 -7.43 8.24
N VAL A 489 35.30 -6.33 8.74
CA VAL A 489 36.73 -6.08 8.52
C VAL A 489 37.58 -6.84 9.55
N GLU A 490 37.03 -7.17 10.74
CA GLU A 490 37.86 -7.72 11.84
C GLU A 490 37.18 -8.77 12.75
N THR A 491 35.90 -9.10 12.58
CA THR A 491 35.28 -10.18 13.39
C THR A 491 35.66 -11.54 12.82
N GLY A 492 36.20 -12.43 13.68
CA GLY A 492 36.66 -13.79 13.36
C GLY A 492 35.56 -14.77 12.96
N ASP A 493 34.53 -14.30 12.27
CA ASP A 493 33.40 -15.10 11.80
C ASP A 493 33.87 -16.08 10.71
N GLN A 494 33.42 -17.32 10.80
CA GLN A 494 33.82 -18.41 9.90
C GLN A 494 33.27 -18.15 8.48
N TYR A 495 34.11 -17.61 7.60
CA TYR A 495 33.80 -17.48 6.17
C TYR A 495 33.45 -18.84 5.57
N ALA A 496 32.23 -18.97 5.02
CA ALA A 496 31.87 -20.11 4.19
C ALA A 496 32.54 -19.98 2.80
N HIS A 497 32.92 -21.10 2.20
CA HIS A 497 33.33 -21.08 0.79
C HIS A 497 32.08 -21.01 -0.10
N CYS A 498 32.17 -20.23 -1.17
CA CYS A 498 31.15 -20.18 -2.21
C CYS A 498 31.08 -21.54 -2.91
N PRO A 499 29.91 -22.22 -2.94
CA PRO A 499 29.75 -23.51 -3.60
C PRO A 499 30.14 -23.49 -5.08
N TRP A 500 30.06 -22.32 -5.71
CA TRP A 500 30.30 -22.15 -7.14
C TRP A 500 31.75 -21.80 -7.48
N CYS A 501 32.29 -20.74 -6.89
CA CYS A 501 33.64 -20.29 -7.23
C CYS A 501 34.71 -20.69 -6.22
N GLY A 502 34.32 -21.30 -5.09
CA GLY A 502 35.24 -21.72 -4.02
C GLY A 502 35.86 -20.57 -3.21
N TYR A 503 35.49 -19.30 -3.45
CA TYR A 503 36.03 -18.17 -2.68
C TYR A 503 35.28 -17.98 -1.37
N LYS A 504 35.98 -17.45 -0.37
CA LYS A 504 35.36 -17.01 0.88
C LYS A 504 34.23 -16.03 0.58
N ARG A 505 33.07 -16.28 1.17
CA ARG A 505 31.88 -15.43 1.10
C ARG A 505 31.33 -15.20 2.51
N HIS A 506 30.61 -14.10 2.64
CA HIS A 506 29.75 -13.85 3.80
C HIS A 506 28.31 -14.22 3.41
N VAL A 507 27.42 -13.24 3.26
CA VAL A 507 26.02 -13.45 2.83
C VAL A 507 25.87 -13.60 1.32
N TRP A 508 26.82 -13.10 0.54
CA TRP A 508 26.84 -13.24 -0.92
C TRP A 508 28.28 -13.48 -1.36
N CYS A 509 28.46 -14.20 -2.47
CA CYS A 509 29.77 -14.22 -3.10
C CYS A 509 29.92 -12.96 -3.96
N GLU A 510 30.66 -11.97 -3.46
CA GLU A 510 30.92 -10.72 -4.18
C GLU A 510 31.48 -10.98 -5.59
N ARG A 511 32.39 -11.95 -5.72
CA ARG A 511 32.98 -12.34 -7.00
C ARG A 511 31.91 -12.84 -8.00
N CYS A 512 31.08 -13.80 -7.60
CA CYS A 512 30.01 -14.32 -8.46
C CYS A 512 28.98 -13.23 -8.79
N GLN A 513 28.65 -12.37 -7.81
CA GLN A 513 27.70 -11.29 -8.02
C GLN A 513 28.22 -10.28 -9.06
N LYS A 514 29.49 -9.86 -8.99
CA LYS A 514 30.12 -8.99 -9.98
C LYS A 514 30.10 -9.61 -11.38
N VAL A 515 30.40 -10.90 -11.50
CA VAL A 515 30.35 -11.63 -12.78
C VAL A 515 28.96 -11.63 -13.38
N ASN A 516 27.95 -11.94 -12.56
CA ASN A 516 26.57 -11.97 -13.00
C ASN A 516 26.10 -10.58 -13.46
N VAL A 517 26.46 -9.51 -12.74
CA VAL A 517 26.18 -8.13 -13.16
C VAL A 517 26.81 -7.84 -14.52
N MET A 518 28.11 -8.11 -14.70
CA MET A 518 28.79 -7.85 -15.97
C MET A 518 28.16 -8.64 -17.14
N ARG A 519 27.83 -9.91 -16.91
CA ARG A 519 27.16 -10.77 -17.89
C ARG A 519 25.80 -10.19 -18.31
N LEU A 520 24.94 -9.88 -17.34
CA LEU A 520 23.60 -9.35 -17.59
C LEU A 520 23.62 -8.01 -18.33
N VAL A 521 24.52 -7.09 -17.94
CA VAL A 521 24.67 -5.79 -18.60
C VAL A 521 25.13 -5.95 -20.04
N ARG A 522 26.13 -6.80 -20.28
CA ARG A 522 26.60 -7.12 -21.63
C ARG A 522 25.47 -7.69 -22.48
N ASP A 523 24.76 -8.69 -21.98
CA ASP A 523 23.73 -9.38 -22.75
C ASP A 523 22.55 -8.45 -23.05
N TYR A 524 22.14 -7.62 -22.08
CA TYR A 524 21.14 -6.57 -22.29
C TYR A 524 21.58 -5.56 -23.36
N SER A 525 22.77 -4.98 -23.21
CA SER A 525 23.31 -4.00 -24.16
C SER A 525 23.49 -4.56 -25.57
N THR A 526 24.06 -5.77 -25.69
CA THR A 526 24.25 -6.48 -26.96
C THR A 526 22.93 -6.67 -27.68
N ALA A 527 21.89 -7.07 -26.95
CA ALA A 527 20.56 -7.22 -27.51
C ALA A 527 19.91 -5.88 -27.90
N MET A 528 20.13 -4.81 -27.13
CA MET A 528 19.65 -3.45 -27.45
C MET A 528 20.32 -2.90 -28.72
N LYS A 529 21.59 -3.25 -28.95
CA LYS A 529 22.34 -2.95 -30.18
C LYS A 529 21.92 -3.84 -31.37
N GLY A 530 20.95 -4.73 -31.18
CA GLY A 530 20.37 -5.57 -32.21
C GLY A 530 21.10 -6.89 -32.45
N PHE A 531 22.19 -7.18 -31.74
CA PHE A 531 22.99 -8.40 -31.93
C PHE A 531 22.42 -9.62 -31.20
N ASN A 532 22.88 -10.80 -31.59
CA ASN A 532 22.53 -12.06 -30.93
C ASN A 532 23.16 -12.15 -29.54
N ILE A 533 22.40 -12.73 -28.61
CA ILE A 533 22.85 -13.06 -27.25
C ILE A 533 23.10 -14.57 -27.15
N GLY A 534 24.17 -14.94 -26.45
CA GLY A 534 24.66 -16.32 -26.35
C GLY A 534 26.19 -16.37 -26.38
N GLY A 535 26.82 -16.38 -25.21
CA GLY A 535 28.27 -16.54 -25.07
C GLY A 535 28.70 -18.01 -24.95
N PRO A 536 30.02 -18.28 -24.81
CA PRO A 536 30.64 -19.62 -24.83
C PRO A 536 30.13 -20.64 -23.79
N TRP A 537 29.25 -20.23 -22.87
CA TRP A 537 28.66 -21.04 -21.81
C TRP A 537 27.27 -21.59 -22.16
N VAL A 538 26.65 -21.11 -23.25
CA VAL A 538 25.52 -21.78 -23.90
C VAL A 538 26.10 -22.50 -25.11
N GLN A 539 26.70 -23.67 -24.90
CA GLN A 539 27.26 -24.48 -25.99
C GLN A 539 26.15 -24.79 -27.02
N GLY A 540 26.15 -24.07 -28.14
CA GLY A 540 25.53 -24.52 -29.40
C GLY A 540 24.17 -23.93 -29.80
N CYS A 541 23.61 -22.93 -29.12
CA CYS A 541 22.34 -22.32 -29.57
C CYS A 541 22.36 -20.79 -29.45
N PRO A 542 22.87 -20.04 -30.46
CA PRO A 542 22.63 -18.61 -30.54
C PRO A 542 21.12 -18.33 -30.58
N ILE A 543 20.64 -17.41 -29.75
CA ILE A 543 19.22 -17.07 -29.70
C ILE A 543 18.88 -16.15 -30.86
N GLY A 544 18.48 -16.78 -31.98
CA GLY A 544 17.84 -16.12 -33.11
C GLY A 544 18.79 -15.42 -34.08
N ILE A 545 18.20 -14.73 -35.06
CA ILE A 545 18.88 -13.83 -36.00
C ILE A 545 18.81 -12.42 -35.41
N PRO A 546 19.85 -11.57 -35.54
CA PRO A 546 19.83 -10.17 -35.15
C PRO A 546 18.63 -9.45 -35.78
N LYS A 547 17.56 -9.26 -35.02
CA LYS A 547 16.37 -8.52 -35.45
C LYS A 547 15.90 -7.64 -34.32
N HIS A 548 15.72 -6.35 -34.60
CA HIS A 548 15.00 -5.46 -33.71
C HIS A 548 13.59 -6.00 -33.50
N LEU A 549 13.20 -6.19 -32.24
CA LEU A 549 11.81 -6.55 -31.92
C LEU A 549 10.91 -5.39 -32.33
N LYS A 550 9.89 -5.67 -33.14
CA LYS A 550 8.81 -4.71 -33.40
C LYS A 550 7.86 -4.76 -32.21
N LEU A 551 8.19 -4.01 -31.15
CA LEU A 551 7.34 -3.83 -29.99
C LEU A 551 6.43 -2.62 -30.19
N LEU A 552 5.22 -2.67 -29.63
CA LEU A 552 4.41 -1.47 -29.52
C LEU A 552 5.06 -0.50 -28.53
N PRO A 553 4.85 0.82 -28.64
CA PRO A 553 5.42 1.80 -27.71
C PRO A 553 5.06 1.55 -26.23
N THR A 554 3.99 0.80 -25.97
CA THR A 554 3.49 0.44 -24.64
C THR A 554 3.94 -0.94 -24.15
N ASP A 555 4.59 -1.73 -24.99
CA ASP A 555 5.06 -3.06 -24.60
C ASP A 555 6.36 -2.94 -23.80
N THR A 556 6.48 -3.75 -22.74
CA THR A 556 7.75 -3.89 -22.03
C THR A 556 8.70 -4.76 -22.84
N HIS A 557 9.98 -4.41 -22.83
CA HIS A 557 10.97 -5.22 -23.51
C HIS A 557 11.25 -6.50 -22.69
N PRO A 558 11.19 -7.72 -23.28
CA PRO A 558 11.31 -8.97 -22.52
C PRO A 558 12.66 -9.12 -21.80
N LEU A 559 13.69 -8.42 -22.26
CA LEU A 559 15.03 -8.41 -21.64
C LEU A 559 15.19 -7.41 -20.49
N ASP A 560 14.20 -6.55 -20.20
CA ASP A 560 14.31 -5.54 -19.13
C ASP A 560 14.67 -6.17 -17.78
N ASP A 561 14.17 -7.37 -17.52
CA ASP A 561 14.49 -8.12 -16.31
C ASP A 561 16.00 -8.39 -16.14
N MET A 562 16.78 -8.44 -17.24
CA MET A 562 18.24 -8.56 -17.15
C MET A 562 18.87 -7.28 -16.59
N ALA A 563 18.43 -6.12 -17.06
CA ALA A 563 18.89 -4.83 -16.54
C ALA A 563 18.44 -4.65 -15.08
N ILE A 564 17.22 -5.05 -14.74
CA ILE A 564 16.71 -5.02 -13.36
C ILE A 564 17.50 -5.97 -12.45
N MET A 565 17.78 -7.21 -12.87
CA MET A 565 18.61 -8.14 -12.11
C MET A 565 20.04 -7.63 -11.93
N ALA A 566 20.62 -7.00 -12.96
CA ALA A 566 21.95 -6.39 -12.87
C ALA A 566 21.97 -5.21 -11.88
N ALA A 567 20.99 -4.32 -11.96
CA ALA A 567 20.85 -3.22 -11.01
C ALA A 567 20.63 -3.72 -9.58
N THR A 568 19.79 -4.74 -9.40
CA THR A 568 19.59 -5.44 -8.11
C THR A 568 20.90 -6.02 -7.59
N GLY A 569 21.71 -6.61 -8.47
CA GLY A 569 23.03 -7.12 -8.14
C GLY A 569 24.00 -6.03 -7.68
N LEU A 570 24.01 -4.87 -8.35
CA LEU A 570 24.79 -3.69 -7.92
C LEU A 570 24.33 -3.19 -6.54
N ILE A 571 23.03 -3.13 -6.29
CA ILE A 571 22.46 -2.73 -4.99
C ILE A 571 22.90 -3.71 -3.88
N LYS A 572 22.90 -5.02 -4.14
CA LYS A 572 23.38 -6.03 -3.18
C LYS A 572 24.88 -5.93 -2.89
N LEU A 573 25.69 -5.48 -3.85
CA LEU A 573 27.13 -5.28 -3.64
C LEU A 573 27.42 -4.18 -2.61
N THR A 574 26.44 -3.36 -2.22
CA THR A 574 26.57 -2.45 -1.06
C THR A 574 26.66 -3.20 0.28
N ALA A 575 26.28 -4.49 0.31
CA ALA A 575 26.27 -5.42 1.44
C ALA A 575 25.41 -5.03 2.66
N THR A 576 24.89 -3.80 2.72
CA THR A 576 24.06 -3.29 3.81
C THR A 576 22.80 -2.63 3.24
N PRO A 577 21.58 -3.00 3.66
CA PRO A 577 20.35 -2.33 3.24
C PRO A 577 20.44 -0.83 3.50
N TYR A 578 19.97 0.01 2.56
CA TYR A 578 20.18 1.46 2.66
C TYR A 578 19.54 2.07 3.92
N GLY A 579 18.38 1.57 4.36
CA GLY A 579 17.76 2.01 5.61
C GLY A 579 18.64 1.81 6.86
N ARG A 580 19.70 0.99 6.81
CA ARG A 580 20.69 0.80 7.89
C ARG A 580 21.94 1.68 7.74
N TYR A 581 22.06 2.43 6.65
CA TYR A 581 23.12 3.42 6.43
C TYR A 581 23.32 4.33 7.65
N TYR A 582 22.23 4.75 8.29
CA TYR A 582 22.26 5.65 9.45
C TYR A 582 23.08 5.13 10.63
N CYS A 583 23.30 3.83 10.74
CA CYS A 583 24.07 3.25 11.84
C CYS A 583 25.59 3.28 11.59
N LYS A 584 26.03 3.18 10.32
CA LYS A 584 27.44 3.01 9.93
C LYS A 584 27.72 3.64 8.55
N PRO A 585 27.57 4.97 8.39
CA PRO A 585 27.73 5.64 7.10
C PRO A 585 29.15 5.48 6.53
N VAL A 586 30.17 5.49 7.38
CA VAL A 586 31.59 5.32 6.98
C VAL A 586 31.83 3.95 6.35
N ASP A 587 31.23 2.89 6.88
CA ASP A 587 31.43 1.52 6.37
C ASP A 587 30.72 1.34 5.02
N PHE A 588 29.57 1.97 4.84
CA PHE A 588 28.87 2.02 3.55
C PHE A 588 29.74 2.67 2.46
N GLU A 589 30.43 3.77 2.80
CA GLU A 589 31.34 4.46 1.88
C GLU A 589 32.61 3.68 1.58
N LYS A 590 33.23 3.07 2.61
CA LYS A 590 34.44 2.23 2.44
C LYS A 590 34.20 1.07 1.45
N ARG A 591 32.95 0.62 1.30
CA ARG A 591 32.54 -0.44 0.37
C ARG A 591 32.06 0.09 -0.99
N HIS A 592 32.23 1.39 -1.26
CA HIS A 592 31.77 2.04 -2.49
C HIS A 592 30.24 2.00 -2.68
N GLY A 593 29.48 2.06 -1.58
CA GLY A 593 28.03 1.91 -1.60
C GLY A 593 27.33 2.89 -2.55
N HIS A 594 27.60 4.19 -2.44
CA HIS A 594 27.02 5.20 -3.34
C HIS A 594 27.43 5.01 -4.80
N GLN A 595 28.67 4.58 -5.03
CA GLN A 595 29.14 4.27 -6.38
C GLN A 595 28.30 3.17 -7.04
N ARG A 596 27.95 2.12 -6.29
CA ARG A 596 27.08 1.04 -6.80
C ARG A 596 25.66 1.52 -7.07
N LEU A 597 25.13 2.41 -6.22
CA LEU A 597 23.81 3.00 -6.42
C LEU A 597 23.76 3.89 -7.68
N ILE A 598 24.83 4.66 -7.94
CA ILE A 598 24.99 5.46 -9.15
C ILE A 598 25.03 4.57 -10.39
N GLN A 599 25.83 3.49 -10.36
CA GLN A 599 25.90 2.51 -11.46
C GLN A 599 24.54 1.84 -11.73
N ALA A 600 23.80 1.49 -10.67
CA ALA A 600 22.46 0.91 -10.79
C ALA A 600 21.45 1.90 -11.38
N ALA A 601 21.48 3.17 -10.93
CA ALA A 601 20.62 4.22 -11.45
C ALA A 601 20.89 4.52 -12.93
N ALA A 602 22.17 4.62 -13.34
CA ALA A 602 22.56 4.83 -14.74
C ALA A 602 22.07 3.70 -15.65
N LEU A 603 22.23 2.45 -15.22
CA LEU A 603 21.77 1.28 -15.98
C LEU A 603 20.25 1.28 -16.13
N LEU A 604 19.51 1.59 -15.07
CA LEU A 604 18.05 1.63 -15.10
C LEU A 604 17.52 2.81 -15.91
N GLU A 605 18.17 3.98 -15.88
CA GLU A 605 17.78 5.12 -16.71
C GLU A 605 18.02 4.81 -18.20
N PHE A 606 19.14 4.15 -18.52
CA PHE A 606 19.39 3.66 -19.87
C PHE A 606 18.32 2.65 -20.30
N ALA A 607 18.00 1.66 -19.46
CA ALA A 607 16.98 0.68 -19.75
C ALA A 607 15.60 1.32 -19.95
N HIS A 608 15.24 2.31 -19.13
CA HIS A 608 14.02 3.11 -19.29
C HIS A 608 14.01 3.88 -20.62
N SER A 609 15.15 4.41 -21.09
CA SER A 609 15.25 5.07 -22.40
C SER A 609 14.94 4.13 -23.57
N LYS A 610 15.12 2.81 -23.38
CA LYS A 610 14.81 1.77 -24.38
C LYS A 610 13.42 1.16 -24.19
N SER A 611 12.87 1.21 -22.98
CA SER A 611 11.60 0.61 -22.58
C SER A 611 10.85 1.55 -21.62
N ALA A 612 10.36 2.66 -22.17
CA ALA A 612 9.73 3.73 -21.38
C ALA A 612 8.42 3.31 -20.69
N ALA A 613 7.80 2.21 -21.16
CA ALA A 613 6.56 1.69 -20.61
C ALA A 613 6.75 0.81 -19.36
N ASN A 614 7.98 0.51 -18.94
CA ASN A 614 8.24 -0.43 -17.84
C ASN A 614 8.12 0.25 -16.46
N PRO A 615 7.06 -0.05 -15.67
CA PRO A 615 6.84 0.60 -14.38
C PRO A 615 7.81 0.12 -13.29
N GLN A 616 8.35 -1.10 -13.39
CA GLN A 616 9.27 -1.63 -12.38
C GLN A 616 10.60 -0.87 -12.40
N ILE A 617 11.09 -0.50 -13.58
CA ILE A 617 12.29 0.34 -13.73
C ILE A 617 12.06 1.70 -13.07
N LEU A 618 10.91 2.34 -13.33
CA LEU A 618 10.56 3.61 -12.73
C LEU A 618 10.41 3.53 -11.21
N LEU A 619 9.79 2.49 -10.65
CA LEU A 619 9.69 2.27 -9.20
C LEU A 619 11.07 2.19 -8.52
N LEU A 620 12.03 1.52 -9.17
CA LEU A 620 13.41 1.44 -8.69
C LEU A 620 14.14 2.78 -8.82
N LEU A 621 13.98 3.48 -9.95
CA LEU A 621 14.57 4.80 -10.19
C LEU A 621 14.10 5.84 -9.16
N VAL A 622 12.80 5.89 -8.84
CA VAL A 622 12.29 6.81 -7.80
C VAL A 622 13.03 6.61 -6.48
N LYS A 623 13.19 5.37 -6.03
CA LYS A 623 13.88 5.07 -4.76
C LYS A 623 15.39 5.32 -4.85
N LEU A 624 16.04 4.91 -5.94
CA LEU A 624 17.48 5.15 -6.13
C LEU A 624 17.80 6.64 -6.16
N TYR A 625 17.04 7.44 -6.90
CA TYR A 625 17.24 8.89 -6.91
C TYR A 625 16.97 9.54 -5.57
N ALA A 626 15.93 9.12 -4.84
CA ALA A 626 15.68 9.61 -3.48
C ALA A 626 16.84 9.25 -2.51
N MET A 627 17.40 8.05 -2.61
CA MET A 627 18.58 7.64 -1.82
C MET A 627 19.83 8.44 -2.18
N LEU A 628 20.03 8.68 -3.48
CA LEU A 628 21.11 9.51 -3.99
C LEU A 628 20.90 11.00 -3.71
N GLY A 629 19.79 11.43 -3.10
CA GLY A 629 19.55 12.85 -2.85
C GLY A 629 19.25 13.66 -4.11
N ALA A 630 18.88 12.98 -5.20
CA ALA A 630 18.50 13.54 -6.48
C ALA A 630 16.96 13.71 -6.56
N GLY A 631 16.42 14.63 -5.74
CA GLY A 631 14.98 14.74 -5.50
C GLY A 631 14.14 15.10 -6.72
N SER A 632 14.63 15.97 -7.61
CA SER A 632 13.90 16.34 -8.83
C SER A 632 13.79 15.20 -9.84
N LEU A 633 14.87 14.42 -10.01
CA LEU A 633 14.85 13.18 -10.79
C LEU A 633 13.91 12.13 -10.19
N ALA A 634 13.85 12.02 -8.86
CA ALA A 634 12.88 11.15 -8.20
C ALA A 634 11.44 11.59 -8.47
N LEU A 635 11.15 12.90 -8.42
CA LEU A 635 9.84 13.46 -8.77
C LEU A 635 9.50 13.26 -10.26
N ARG A 636 10.47 13.43 -11.15
CA ARG A 636 10.32 13.20 -12.60
C ARG A 636 9.97 11.74 -12.88
N ALA A 637 10.71 10.79 -12.27
CA ALA A 637 10.42 9.36 -12.39
C ALA A 637 9.04 9.00 -11.81
N TYR A 638 8.65 9.61 -10.68
CA TYR A 638 7.32 9.42 -10.09
C TYR A 638 6.20 9.97 -10.99
N HIS A 639 6.41 11.12 -11.62
CA HIS A 639 5.45 11.68 -12.57
C HIS A 639 5.28 10.78 -13.81
N LYS A 640 6.38 10.19 -14.31
CA LYS A 640 6.35 9.21 -15.41
C LYS A 640 5.57 7.92 -15.07
N LEU A 641 5.52 7.51 -13.79
CA LEU A 641 4.66 6.38 -13.35
C LEU A 641 3.17 6.65 -13.57
N ASN A 642 2.75 7.92 -13.71
CA ASN A 642 1.38 8.32 -13.97
C ASN A 642 0.37 7.73 -12.97
N ILE A 643 0.73 7.78 -11.68
CA ILE A 643 -0.06 7.26 -10.56
C ILE A 643 -1.43 7.93 -10.52
N LYS A 644 -2.50 7.12 -10.54
CA LYS A 644 -3.89 7.61 -10.56
C LYS A 644 -4.77 6.95 -9.51
N GLN A 645 -5.72 7.73 -9.00
CA GLN A 645 -6.79 7.26 -8.13
C GLN A 645 -6.24 6.45 -6.94
N ILE A 646 -6.75 5.22 -6.74
CA ILE A 646 -6.40 4.33 -5.63
C ILE A 646 -4.90 4.02 -5.53
N GLN A 647 -4.16 4.10 -6.64
CA GLN A 647 -2.71 3.91 -6.62
C GLN A 647 -1.99 4.98 -5.79
N GLY A 648 -2.61 6.14 -5.56
CA GLY A 648 -2.08 7.14 -4.64
C GLY A 648 -2.02 6.67 -3.18
N ASP A 649 -2.92 5.79 -2.75
CA ASP A 649 -2.90 5.17 -1.42
C ASP A 649 -1.85 4.05 -1.34
N THR A 650 -1.79 3.21 -2.38
CA THR A 650 -0.94 2.00 -2.35
C THR A 650 0.51 2.26 -2.75
N LEU A 651 0.77 3.18 -3.69
CA LEU A 651 2.10 3.48 -4.25
C LEU A 651 2.56 4.92 -3.99
N GLY A 652 1.74 5.78 -3.38
CA GLY A 652 2.14 7.16 -3.05
C GLY A 652 3.36 7.23 -2.12
N TYR A 653 3.51 6.25 -1.21
CA TYR A 653 4.65 6.14 -0.31
C TYR A 653 6.00 6.00 -1.03
N VAL A 654 6.00 5.61 -2.31
CA VAL A 654 7.22 5.44 -3.09
C VAL A 654 7.99 6.76 -3.16
N ILE A 655 7.30 7.90 -3.26
CA ILE A 655 7.90 9.24 -3.26
C ILE A 655 7.60 10.05 -1.99
N PHE A 656 6.40 9.93 -1.40
CA PHE A 656 5.99 10.84 -0.33
C PHE A 656 6.58 10.49 1.04
N ASP A 657 6.99 9.23 1.27
CA ASP A 657 7.62 8.89 2.56
C ASP A 657 8.93 9.68 2.74
N ARG A 658 8.97 10.53 3.78
CA ARG A 658 10.10 11.42 4.15
C ARG A 658 10.42 12.52 3.14
N ILE A 659 9.54 12.78 2.16
CA ILE A 659 9.77 13.82 1.14
C ILE A 659 10.00 15.21 1.76
N SER A 660 9.36 15.50 2.89
CA SER A 660 9.51 16.79 3.60
C SER A 660 10.92 17.01 4.15
N SER A 661 11.73 15.97 4.22
CA SER A 661 13.09 15.97 4.75
C SER A 661 14.14 15.61 3.69
N LEU A 662 13.73 15.57 2.42
CA LEU A 662 14.59 15.24 1.28
C LEU A 662 14.48 16.29 0.19
N HIS A 663 13.26 16.58 -0.26
CA HIS A 663 13.02 17.52 -1.35
C HIS A 663 11.68 18.25 -1.13
N PRO A 664 11.63 19.24 -0.22
CA PRO A 664 10.39 19.84 0.28
C PRO A 664 9.93 21.08 -0.49
N HIS A 665 10.38 21.29 -1.72
CA HIS A 665 10.11 22.49 -2.49
C HIS A 665 9.83 22.15 -3.97
N PRO A 666 9.19 23.06 -4.72
CA PRO A 666 8.99 22.88 -6.15
C PRO A 666 10.30 22.98 -6.93
N VAL A 667 10.34 22.30 -8.08
CA VAL A 667 11.39 22.40 -9.11
C VAL A 667 10.75 22.61 -10.48
N GLN A 668 11.44 23.35 -11.35
CA GLN A 668 11.05 23.47 -12.76
C GLN A 668 11.70 22.35 -13.56
N ASP A 669 10.91 21.67 -14.39
CA ASP A 669 11.39 20.57 -15.22
C ASP A 669 10.78 20.66 -16.64
N GLU A 670 11.51 20.19 -17.64
CA GLU A 670 11.02 20.11 -19.01
C GLU A 670 10.55 18.69 -19.34
N ILE A 671 9.23 18.48 -19.32
CA ILE A 671 8.62 17.18 -19.61
C ILE A 671 7.94 17.27 -20.97
N ASN A 672 8.40 16.46 -21.94
CA ASN A 672 7.89 16.42 -23.31
C ASN A 672 7.91 17.79 -24.01
N GLY A 673 8.92 18.62 -23.74
CA GLY A 673 9.05 19.96 -24.32
C GLY A 673 8.11 21.01 -23.71
N THR A 674 7.45 20.69 -22.59
CA THR A 674 6.66 21.65 -21.80
C THR A 674 7.31 21.88 -20.45
N ALA A 675 7.53 23.15 -20.10
CA ALA A 675 7.96 23.51 -18.75
C ALA A 675 6.84 23.18 -17.76
N GLN A 676 7.12 22.31 -16.80
CA GLN A 676 6.21 21.88 -15.75
C GLN A 676 6.87 22.11 -14.39
N THR A 677 6.09 22.59 -13.42
CA THR A 677 6.55 22.71 -12.05
C THR A 677 6.22 21.43 -11.29
N LEU A 678 7.26 20.70 -10.88
CA LEU A 678 7.14 19.51 -10.03
C LEU A 678 7.10 19.95 -8.57
N ASP A 679 5.89 20.11 -8.02
CA ASP A 679 5.69 20.50 -6.63
C ASP A 679 5.25 19.29 -5.77
N PRO A 680 6.07 18.86 -4.79
CA PRO A 680 5.70 17.76 -3.90
C PRO A 680 4.43 18.06 -3.08
N ALA A 681 4.20 19.30 -2.64
CA ALA A 681 3.01 19.66 -1.88
C ALA A 681 1.75 19.60 -2.76
N ALA A 682 1.83 20.09 -4.01
CA ALA A 682 0.74 20.00 -4.97
C ALA A 682 0.42 18.55 -5.35
N ASN A 683 1.45 17.71 -5.53
CA ASN A 683 1.29 16.28 -5.79
C ASN A 683 0.58 15.58 -4.63
N ILE A 684 0.99 15.86 -3.39
CA ILE A 684 0.31 15.35 -2.20
C ILE A 684 -1.14 15.84 -2.14
N ALA A 685 -1.39 17.13 -2.37
CA ALA A 685 -2.73 17.70 -2.39
C ALA A 685 -3.64 17.08 -3.46
N SER A 686 -3.08 16.67 -4.60
CA SER A 686 -3.78 15.90 -5.63
C SER A 686 -4.27 14.54 -5.11
N VAL A 687 -3.41 13.81 -4.40
CA VAL A 687 -3.77 12.53 -3.76
C VAL A 687 -4.76 12.74 -2.61
N GLN A 688 -4.63 13.83 -1.85
CA GLN A 688 -5.60 14.19 -0.81
C GLN A 688 -7.00 14.44 -1.39
N ARG A 689 -7.11 15.13 -2.53
CA ARG A 689 -8.39 15.32 -3.24
C ARG A 689 -9.00 13.99 -3.70
N MET A 690 -8.16 13.04 -4.11
CA MET A 690 -8.61 11.69 -4.48
C MET A 690 -9.35 11.00 -3.32
N TYR A 691 -8.84 11.02 -2.08
CA TYR A 691 -9.54 10.42 -0.94
C TYR A 691 -10.94 11.03 -0.72
N GLY A 692 -11.05 12.37 -0.78
CA GLY A 692 -12.34 13.05 -0.66
C GLY A 692 -13.33 12.68 -1.78
N ASN A 693 -12.83 12.57 -3.02
CA ASN A 693 -13.63 12.15 -4.17
C ASN A 693 -14.09 10.70 -4.04
N ILE A 694 -13.22 9.77 -3.62
CA ILE A 694 -13.57 8.36 -3.42
C ILE A 694 -14.64 8.22 -2.33
N ARG A 695 -14.53 8.92 -1.20
CA ARG A 695 -15.57 8.91 -0.16
C ARG A 695 -16.93 9.34 -0.71
N THR A 696 -16.96 10.36 -1.57
CA THR A 696 -18.20 10.82 -2.24
C THR A 696 -18.72 9.79 -3.24
N GLN A 697 -17.85 9.13 -4.00
CA GLN A 697 -18.24 8.10 -4.95
C GLN A 697 -18.79 6.84 -4.26
N ILE A 698 -18.13 6.37 -3.20
CA ILE A 698 -18.57 5.22 -2.39
C ILE A 698 -19.97 5.49 -1.86
N THR A 699 -20.19 6.64 -1.20
CA THR A 699 -21.50 6.96 -0.61
C THR A 699 -22.63 7.03 -1.64
N ASN A 700 -22.37 7.60 -2.83
CA ASN A 700 -23.33 7.60 -3.93
C ASN A 700 -23.57 6.20 -4.52
N ASN A 701 -22.54 5.36 -4.61
CA ASN A 701 -22.63 4.00 -5.13
C ASN A 701 -23.32 3.05 -4.14
N SER A 702 -23.18 3.26 -2.82
CA SER A 702 -23.92 2.50 -1.81
C SER A 702 -25.43 2.67 -1.98
N ARG A 703 -25.91 3.89 -2.21
CA ARG A 703 -27.32 4.15 -2.52
C ARG A 703 -27.78 3.36 -3.76
N ARG A 704 -27.05 3.49 -4.88
CA ARG A 704 -27.37 2.79 -6.13
C ARG A 704 -27.34 1.27 -5.98
N SER A 705 -26.49 0.76 -5.11
CA SER A 705 -26.38 -0.68 -4.84
C SER A 705 -27.64 -1.22 -4.16
N PHE A 706 -28.26 -0.47 -3.23
CA PHE A 706 -29.56 -0.84 -2.66
C PHE A 706 -30.68 -0.82 -3.72
N GLU A 707 -30.73 0.24 -4.53
CA GLU A 707 -31.74 0.38 -5.60
C GLU A 707 -31.60 -0.71 -6.68
N ALA A 708 -30.41 -1.29 -6.86
CA ALA A 708 -30.13 -2.35 -7.83
C ALA A 708 -30.15 -3.77 -7.22
N GLY A 709 -30.42 -3.92 -5.91
CA GLY A 709 -30.38 -5.22 -5.22
C GLY A 709 -28.97 -5.83 -5.06
N SER A 710 -27.91 -5.02 -5.17
CA SER A 710 -26.50 -5.45 -5.06
C SER A 710 -25.98 -5.33 -3.63
N TYR A 711 -26.49 -6.18 -2.73
CA TYR A 711 -26.29 -6.03 -1.28
C TYR A 711 -24.84 -6.24 -0.80
N ASP A 712 -24.10 -7.22 -1.34
CA ASP A 712 -22.71 -7.50 -0.92
C ASP A 712 -21.79 -6.32 -1.27
N SER A 713 -22.06 -5.64 -2.39
CA SER A 713 -21.32 -4.44 -2.80
C SER A 713 -21.40 -3.31 -1.76
N VAL A 714 -22.53 -3.16 -1.05
CA VAL A 714 -22.68 -2.13 0.00
C VAL A 714 -21.68 -2.37 1.12
N CYS A 715 -21.60 -3.61 1.63
CA CYS A 715 -20.67 -3.97 2.68
C CYS A 715 -19.21 -3.80 2.23
N GLN A 716 -18.89 -4.20 1.00
CA GLN A 716 -17.55 -4.03 0.43
C GLN A 716 -17.16 -2.54 0.30
N LEU A 717 -18.08 -1.69 -0.16
CA LEU A 717 -17.86 -0.26 -0.32
C LEU A 717 -17.64 0.44 1.03
N ASP A 718 -18.45 0.15 2.04
CA ASP A 718 -18.29 0.73 3.38
C ASP A 718 -16.95 0.32 4.02
N ASN A 719 -16.59 -0.97 3.93
CA ASN A 719 -15.30 -1.48 4.38
C ASN A 719 -14.12 -0.83 3.65
N ALA A 720 -14.21 -0.65 2.32
CA ALA A 720 -13.20 0.04 1.54
C ALA A 720 -13.05 1.51 1.97
N SER A 721 -14.16 2.22 2.18
CA SER A 721 -14.16 3.60 2.69
C SER A 721 -13.48 3.71 4.05
N ASP A 722 -13.81 2.79 4.95
CA ASP A 722 -13.24 2.74 6.28
C ASP A 722 -11.72 2.48 6.27
N LYS A 723 -11.28 1.49 5.48
CA LYS A 723 -9.84 1.17 5.30
C LYS A 723 -9.06 2.33 4.70
N LEU A 724 -9.63 3.04 3.73
CA LEU A 724 -8.97 4.20 3.11
C LEU A 724 -8.86 5.38 4.06
N SER A 725 -9.92 5.72 4.79
CA SER A 725 -9.88 6.82 5.77
C SER A 725 -8.86 6.59 6.89
N ARG A 726 -8.49 5.33 7.13
CA ARG A 726 -7.56 4.88 8.15
C ARG A 726 -6.35 4.17 7.56
N SER A 727 -5.92 4.55 6.36
CA SER A 727 -4.72 3.98 5.76
C SER A 727 -3.45 4.70 6.23
N ILE A 728 -2.34 3.96 6.33
CA ILE A 728 -1.02 4.56 6.55
C ILE A 728 -0.68 5.54 5.42
N GLY A 729 -1.10 5.25 4.17
CA GLY A 729 -0.95 6.14 3.02
C GLY A 729 -1.58 7.52 3.26
N THR A 730 -2.82 7.57 3.74
CA THR A 730 -3.50 8.83 4.09
C THR A 730 -2.74 9.57 5.19
N ALA A 731 -2.29 8.88 6.24
CA ALA A 731 -1.52 9.49 7.31
C ALA A 731 -0.20 10.11 6.81
N ILE A 732 0.57 9.40 5.98
CA ILE A 732 1.81 9.91 5.36
C ILE A 732 1.51 11.20 4.58
N THR A 733 0.48 11.21 3.74
CA THR A 733 0.16 12.40 2.93
C THR A 733 -0.16 13.61 3.80
N VAL A 734 -0.88 13.44 4.91
CA VAL A 734 -1.19 14.56 5.82
C VAL A 734 0.07 15.05 6.53
N LEU A 735 0.86 14.13 7.09
CA LEU A 735 2.05 14.47 7.86
C LEU A 735 3.10 15.18 7.01
N GLU A 736 3.39 14.66 5.82
CA GLU A 736 4.42 15.20 4.94
C GLU A 736 4.00 16.54 4.32
N HIS A 737 2.72 16.69 3.94
CA HIS A 737 2.19 17.97 3.46
C HIS A 737 2.30 19.05 4.55
N ARG A 738 1.92 18.71 5.79
CA ARG A 738 2.01 19.65 6.92
C ARG A 738 3.44 20.01 7.29
N ARG A 739 4.37 19.05 7.24
CA ARG A 739 5.80 19.32 7.42
C ARG A 739 6.35 20.28 6.37
N ILE A 740 6.05 20.04 5.09
CA ILE A 740 6.45 20.93 4.01
C ILE A 740 5.92 22.34 4.27
N VAL A 741 4.61 22.47 4.53
CA VAL A 741 3.96 23.77 4.76
C VAL A 741 4.54 24.49 5.99
N ARG A 742 4.82 23.79 7.09
CA ARG A 742 5.44 24.39 8.29
C ARG A 742 6.78 25.06 8.02
N MET A 743 7.53 24.49 7.08
CA MET A 743 8.88 24.92 6.75
C MET A 743 8.90 25.98 5.65
N THR A 744 8.03 25.85 4.65
CA THR A 744 7.97 26.81 3.53
C THR A 744 7.16 28.06 3.87
N ASP A 745 6.14 27.94 4.74
CA ASP A 745 5.31 29.05 5.19
C ASP A 745 5.22 29.09 6.74
N PRO A 746 6.05 29.92 7.40
CA PRO A 746 6.03 30.08 8.85
C PRO A 746 4.68 30.58 9.41
N ASN A 747 3.88 31.26 8.60
CA ASN A 747 2.59 31.84 9.00
C ASN A 747 1.41 30.90 8.73
N ALA A 748 1.66 29.72 8.16
CA ALA A 748 0.60 28.76 7.86
C ALA A 748 -0.15 28.33 9.13
N VAL A 749 -1.48 28.51 9.11
CA VAL A 749 -2.36 28.08 10.20
C VAL A 749 -2.68 26.59 10.04
N LEU A 750 -2.35 25.81 11.07
CA LEU A 750 -2.57 24.36 11.09
C LEU A 750 -3.86 24.04 11.83
N THR A 751 -4.96 23.81 11.11
CA THR A 751 -6.28 23.55 11.73
C THR A 751 -6.75 22.13 11.45
N LYS A 752 -7.78 21.61 12.13
CA LYS A 752 -8.34 20.30 11.77
C LYS A 752 -8.98 20.25 10.37
N GLN A 753 -9.00 21.36 9.64
CA GLN A 753 -9.59 21.54 8.32
C GLN A 753 -8.54 21.73 7.21
N SER A 754 -7.26 21.89 7.56
CA SER A 754 -6.23 22.30 6.61
C SER A 754 -5.25 21.17 6.25
N GLN A 755 -4.68 21.24 5.04
CA GLN A 755 -3.65 20.31 4.51
C GLN A 755 -4.03 18.82 4.62
N GLY A 756 -5.31 18.49 4.42
CA GLY A 756 -5.79 17.11 4.39
C GLY A 756 -6.07 16.46 5.75
N TYR A 757 -5.86 17.15 6.88
CA TYR A 757 -6.17 16.58 8.21
C TYR A 757 -7.65 16.19 8.37
N ASN A 758 -8.52 16.79 7.57
CA ASN A 758 -9.94 16.45 7.45
C ASN A 758 -10.22 15.05 6.90
N LEU A 759 -9.23 14.41 6.28
CA LEU A 759 -9.36 13.06 5.74
C LEU A 759 -9.20 11.97 6.81
N LEU A 760 -8.59 12.31 7.95
CA LEU A 760 -8.30 11.40 9.05
C LEU A 760 -9.53 11.17 9.94
N PRO A 761 -9.61 10.04 10.67
CA PRO A 761 -10.69 9.78 11.60
C PRO A 761 -10.67 10.76 12.79
N SER A 762 -11.79 10.83 13.52
CA SER A 762 -11.88 11.61 14.75
C SER A 762 -10.90 11.09 15.82
N ASN A 763 -10.04 11.96 16.37
CA ASN A 763 -8.92 11.58 17.25
C ASN A 763 -7.94 10.62 16.56
N PRO A 764 -7.21 11.09 15.53
CA PRO A 764 -6.35 10.24 14.68
C PRO A 764 -5.42 9.32 15.47
N VAL A 765 -4.81 9.82 16.55
CA VAL A 765 -3.86 9.07 17.40
C VAL A 765 -4.49 7.83 18.06
N SER A 766 -5.79 7.88 18.37
CA SER A 766 -6.51 6.78 19.03
C SER A 766 -6.87 5.62 18.08
N HIS A 767 -6.81 5.83 16.77
CA HIS A 767 -7.22 4.84 15.78
C HIS A 767 -6.05 4.03 15.25
N GLN A 768 -6.28 2.74 15.02
CA GLN A 768 -5.35 1.88 14.28
C GLN A 768 -5.46 2.12 12.77
N TYR A 769 -4.30 2.23 12.15
CA TYR A 769 -4.12 2.41 10.72
C TYR A 769 -3.83 1.08 10.01
N TYR A 770 -4.43 0.92 8.83
CA TYR A 770 -4.24 -0.21 7.93
C TYR A 770 -3.04 0.03 7.02
N ASP A 771 -2.20 -1.01 6.88
CA ASP A 771 -1.12 -1.02 5.89
C ASP A 771 -1.67 -1.48 4.53
N ASN A 772 -1.99 -0.50 3.68
CA ASN A 772 -2.43 -0.73 2.30
C ASN A 772 -1.28 -0.55 1.30
N LEU A 773 -0.05 -0.35 1.77
CA LEU A 773 1.09 -0.02 0.91
C LEU A 773 1.50 -1.25 0.09
N ASP A 774 1.71 -1.05 -1.22
CA ASP A 774 2.03 -2.12 -2.14
C ASP A 774 3.54 -2.29 -2.33
N TYR A 775 4.11 -3.20 -1.54
CA TYR A 775 5.51 -3.62 -1.65
C TYR A 775 5.75 -4.70 -2.71
N LYS A 776 4.69 -5.29 -3.30
CA LYS A 776 4.77 -6.44 -4.20
C LYS A 776 4.93 -6.05 -5.67
N SER A 777 4.63 -4.80 -6.01
CA SER A 777 4.87 -4.25 -7.35
C SER A 777 6.37 -4.13 -7.70
N TYR A 778 7.25 -4.17 -6.71
CA TYR A 778 8.70 -4.26 -6.94
C TYR A 778 9.08 -5.60 -7.58
N PRO A 779 10.09 -5.63 -8.46
CA PRO A 779 10.56 -6.88 -9.04
C PRO A 779 11.17 -7.78 -7.97
N ASP A 780 10.78 -9.06 -7.97
CA ASP A 780 11.27 -10.04 -7.00
C ASP A 780 11.89 -11.27 -7.70
N PHE A 781 13.22 -11.31 -7.69
CA PHE A 781 14.04 -12.41 -8.19
C PHE A 781 14.79 -13.12 -7.06
N GLU A 782 14.38 -12.90 -5.80
CA GLU A 782 15.11 -13.26 -4.59
C GLU A 782 14.56 -14.52 -3.92
N THR A 783 15.40 -15.29 -3.21
CA THR A 783 14.94 -16.46 -2.45
C THR A 783 14.09 -16.07 -1.25
N SER A 784 13.33 -17.01 -0.70
CA SER A 784 12.47 -16.76 0.47
C SER A 784 13.28 -16.31 1.70
N ASP A 785 14.54 -16.75 1.80
CA ASP A 785 15.50 -16.36 2.84
C ASP A 785 16.20 -15.01 2.56
N CYS A 786 16.07 -14.47 1.34
CA CYS A 786 16.64 -13.18 0.96
C CYS A 786 15.64 -12.04 1.19
N PRO A 787 16.09 -10.89 1.73
CA PRO A 787 15.24 -9.70 1.76
C PRO A 787 14.94 -9.19 0.34
N PRO A 788 13.68 -8.85 0.02
CA PRO A 788 13.29 -8.34 -1.30
C PRO A 788 13.94 -6.99 -1.59
N ILE A 789 14.12 -6.65 -2.87
CA ILE A 789 14.82 -5.42 -3.31
C ILE A 789 14.19 -4.15 -2.73
N GLU A 790 12.87 -4.14 -2.52
CA GLU A 790 12.17 -3.04 -1.86
C GLU A 790 12.78 -2.72 -0.49
N LYS A 791 13.14 -3.74 0.31
CA LYS A 791 13.75 -3.57 1.65
C LYS A 791 15.13 -2.91 1.56
N TRP A 792 15.89 -3.22 0.51
CA TRP A 792 17.23 -2.64 0.27
C TRP A 792 17.17 -1.17 -0.12
N LEU A 793 16.08 -0.76 -0.77
CA LEU A 793 15.88 0.58 -1.29
C LEU A 793 15.05 1.49 -0.37
N ARG A 794 14.74 1.05 0.85
CA ARG A 794 14.03 1.91 1.81
C ARG A 794 14.93 3.04 2.29
N LEU A 795 14.35 4.24 2.37
CA LEU A 795 14.99 5.44 2.92
C LEU A 795 15.17 5.40 4.44
N GLY A 796 14.70 4.34 5.10
CA GLY A 796 14.69 4.11 6.55
C GLY A 796 13.77 2.93 6.86
N PRO A 797 13.40 2.72 8.14
CA PRO A 797 12.34 1.75 8.46
C PRO A 797 11.03 2.07 7.73
N LYS A 798 10.24 1.02 7.46
CA LYS A 798 8.98 1.15 6.71
C LYS A 798 7.96 2.01 7.46
N PRO A 799 7.00 2.62 6.77
CA PRO A 799 5.85 3.22 7.44
C PRO A 799 5.08 2.18 8.27
N THR A 800 4.67 2.56 9.49
CA THR A 800 3.91 1.71 10.41
C THR A 800 2.78 2.48 11.07
N ASP A 801 1.83 1.75 11.65
CA ASP A 801 0.78 2.30 12.51
C ASP A 801 1.38 3.14 13.66
N PHE A 802 2.41 2.62 14.33
CA PHE A 802 3.07 3.35 15.43
C PHE A 802 3.73 4.65 14.94
N ARG A 803 4.48 4.62 13.84
CA ARG A 803 5.13 5.81 13.26
C ARG A 803 4.09 6.84 12.81
N ALA A 804 2.98 6.41 12.19
CA ALA A 804 1.88 7.28 11.79
C ALA A 804 1.24 7.98 12.99
N ARG A 805 0.86 7.24 14.04
CA ARG A 805 0.25 7.81 15.24
C ARG A 805 1.20 8.72 16.02
N SER A 806 2.48 8.35 16.09
CA SER A 806 3.54 9.19 16.68
C SER A 806 3.67 10.52 15.93
N GLY A 807 3.73 10.49 14.59
CA GLY A 807 3.74 11.70 13.78
C GLY A 807 2.49 12.55 13.95
N LEU A 808 1.32 11.93 14.10
CA LEU A 808 0.05 12.63 14.35
C LEU A 808 0.01 13.28 15.75
N LEU A 809 0.64 12.67 16.76
CA LEU A 809 0.83 13.29 18.07
C LEU A 809 1.73 14.53 17.99
N VAL A 810 2.84 14.44 17.25
CA VAL A 810 3.72 15.60 16.97
C VAL A 810 2.93 16.72 16.30
N ASP A 811 2.06 16.38 15.37
CA ASP A 811 1.22 17.35 14.65
C ASP A 811 0.12 17.95 15.56
N GLU A 812 -0.42 17.19 16.52
CA GLU A 812 -1.29 17.71 17.58
C GLU A 812 -0.58 18.74 18.48
N LEU A 813 0.69 18.51 18.83
CA LEU A 813 1.51 19.51 19.54
C LEU A 813 1.73 20.77 18.69
N TRP A 814 2.04 20.62 17.40
CA TRP A 814 2.19 21.77 16.50
C TRP A 814 0.90 22.61 16.42
N MET A 815 -0.26 21.96 16.29
CA MET A 815 -1.55 22.64 16.33
C MET A 815 -1.82 23.33 17.67
N LEU A 816 -1.38 22.76 18.79
CA LEU A 816 -1.50 23.37 20.11
C LEU A 816 -0.61 24.61 20.25
N PHE A 817 0.63 24.54 19.78
CA PHE A 817 1.63 25.60 19.99
C PHE A 817 1.51 26.78 19.03
N ARG A 818 1.15 26.54 17.76
CA ARG A 818 1.09 27.60 16.74
C ARG A 818 -0.25 28.31 16.64
N ASN A 819 -1.36 27.64 16.97
CA ASN A 819 -2.67 28.28 16.84
C ASN A 819 -2.97 29.16 18.04
N THR A 820 -3.30 30.43 17.78
CA THR A 820 -3.86 31.32 18.79
C THR A 820 -5.24 30.81 19.20
N THR A 821 -5.41 30.44 20.47
CA THR A 821 -6.69 29.97 21.01
C THR A 821 -7.32 31.04 21.90
N ASP A 822 -8.55 31.44 21.57
CA ASP A 822 -9.30 32.43 22.33
C ASP A 822 -9.84 31.83 23.64
N GLY A 823 -9.02 31.85 24.68
CA GLY A 823 -9.44 31.68 26.07
C GLY A 823 -9.00 30.39 26.77
N LYS A 824 -8.79 30.49 28.09
CA LYS A 824 -8.31 29.43 28.98
C LYS A 824 -9.07 28.10 28.86
N SER A 825 -10.39 28.16 28.71
CA SER A 825 -11.25 26.97 28.61
C SER A 825 -10.91 26.11 27.37
N LYS A 826 -10.64 26.75 26.22
CA LYS A 826 -10.29 26.05 24.98
C LYS A 826 -8.90 25.40 25.08
N ILE A 827 -7.95 26.08 25.70
CA ILE A 827 -6.62 25.53 25.97
C ILE A 827 -6.73 24.28 26.83
N ASN A 828 -7.47 24.33 27.95
CA ASN A 828 -7.68 23.17 28.81
C ASN A 828 -8.39 22.02 28.08
N ALA A 829 -9.31 22.30 27.16
CA ALA A 829 -9.93 21.28 26.34
C ALA A 829 -8.94 20.63 25.36
N SER A 830 -8.06 21.41 24.74
CA SER A 830 -6.99 20.91 23.87
C SER A 830 -5.97 20.09 24.66
N LEU A 831 -5.56 20.54 25.86
CA LEU A 831 -4.65 19.82 26.74
C LEU A 831 -5.24 18.48 27.19
N ARG A 832 -6.53 18.41 27.54
CA ARG A 832 -7.23 17.13 27.79
C ARG A 832 -7.34 16.24 26.54
N GLY A 833 -7.35 16.84 25.35
CA GLY A 833 -7.21 16.10 24.09
C GLY A 833 -5.85 15.45 24.00
N LEU A 834 -4.80 16.24 24.22
CA LEU A 834 -3.41 15.82 24.20
C LEU A 834 -3.13 14.72 25.23
N GLU A 835 -3.58 14.88 26.47
CA GLU A 835 -3.46 13.87 27.55
C GLU A 835 -4.02 12.51 27.13
N ARG A 836 -5.18 12.48 26.46
CA ARG A 836 -5.78 11.24 25.94
C ARG A 836 -4.95 10.63 24.82
N SER A 837 -4.51 11.43 23.85
CA SER A 837 -3.65 10.98 22.76
C SER A 837 -2.32 10.43 23.28
N PHE A 838 -1.74 11.12 24.28
CA PHE A 838 -0.51 10.74 24.96
C PHE A 838 -0.63 9.39 25.67
N GLY A 839 -1.67 9.22 26.50
CA GLY A 839 -1.90 7.95 27.20
C GLY A 839 -2.13 6.76 26.25
N VAL A 840 -2.72 7.01 25.07
CA VAL A 840 -2.79 5.98 24.02
C VAL A 840 -1.40 5.58 23.55
N ILE A 841 -0.54 6.54 23.18
CA ILE A 841 0.80 6.24 22.68
C ILE A 841 1.65 5.53 23.74
N GLU A 842 1.60 5.94 25.01
CA GLU A 842 2.31 5.27 26.11
C GLU A 842 1.84 3.82 26.33
N SER A 843 0.56 3.54 26.08
CA SER A 843 0.03 2.17 26.18
C SER A 843 0.50 1.24 25.06
N LEU A 844 1.00 1.79 23.94
CA LEU A 844 1.52 1.02 22.83
C LEU A 844 2.95 0.58 23.13
N ARG A 845 3.26 -0.70 22.88
CA ARG A 845 4.66 -1.16 22.92
C ARG A 845 5.43 -0.45 21.80
N PRO A 846 6.51 0.28 22.10
CA PRO A 846 7.30 0.92 21.06
C PRO A 846 7.94 -0.15 20.19
N GLN A 847 7.48 -0.26 18.95
CA GLN A 847 8.23 -0.93 17.89
C GLN A 847 9.15 0.14 17.30
N ILE A 848 10.45 0.04 17.55
CA ILE A 848 11.43 1.01 17.03
C ILE A 848 11.61 0.75 15.52
N GLU A 849 10.61 1.12 14.73
CA GLU A 849 10.63 1.15 13.26
C GLU A 849 10.65 2.62 12.79
N MET A 850 11.66 3.37 13.23
CA MET A 850 11.89 4.78 12.91
C MET A 850 13.39 5.02 12.69
N THR A 851 13.77 6.03 11.89
CA THR A 851 15.18 6.48 11.85
C THR A 851 15.59 7.03 13.21
N GLY A 852 16.89 7.13 13.50
CA GLY A 852 17.37 7.68 14.78
C GLY A 852 16.83 9.10 15.05
N HIS A 853 16.72 9.94 14.01
CA HIS A 853 16.18 11.29 14.13
C HIS A 853 14.65 11.30 14.33
N GLU A 854 13.92 10.40 13.67
CA GLU A 854 12.48 10.21 13.91
C GLU A 854 12.20 9.70 15.33
N ALA A 855 13.04 8.79 15.84
CA ALA A 855 12.98 8.30 17.21
C ALA A 855 13.29 9.43 18.21
N CYS A 856 14.27 10.30 17.92
CA CYS A 856 14.53 11.49 18.73
C CYS A 856 13.32 12.44 18.75
N LEU A 857 12.71 12.71 17.58
CA LEU A 857 11.50 13.53 17.50
C LEU A 857 10.35 12.94 18.32
N HIS A 858 10.14 11.62 18.23
CA HIS A 858 9.17 10.92 19.06
C HIS A 858 9.48 11.08 20.56
N SER A 859 10.71 10.83 20.99
CA SER A 859 11.11 10.95 22.40
C SER A 859 10.94 12.38 22.94
N VAL A 860 11.33 13.40 22.16
CA VAL A 860 11.10 14.80 22.51
C VAL A 860 9.61 15.12 22.59
N CYS A 861 8.80 14.60 21.66
CA CYS A 861 7.35 14.76 21.68
C CYS A 861 6.72 14.16 22.96
N ILE A 862 7.14 12.96 23.35
CA ILE A 862 6.68 12.27 24.57
C ILE A 862 7.08 13.05 25.82
N ALA A 863 8.33 13.47 25.92
CA ALA A 863 8.82 14.29 27.02
C ALA A 863 8.07 15.64 27.12
N LEU A 864 7.81 16.30 25.99
CA LEU A 864 7.02 17.54 25.93
C LEU A 864 5.57 17.30 26.35
N CYS A 865 4.92 16.23 25.90
CA CYS A 865 3.55 15.88 26.30
C CYS A 865 3.46 15.71 27.81
N HIS A 866 4.33 14.86 28.37
CA HIS A 866 4.40 14.64 29.82
C HIS A 866 4.64 15.94 30.58
N PHE A 867 5.64 16.73 30.17
CA PHE A 867 5.97 17.99 30.84
C PHE A 867 4.82 19.01 30.79
N ILE A 868 4.19 19.20 29.62
CA ILE A 868 3.14 20.20 29.43
C ILE A 868 1.83 19.78 30.10
N VAL A 869 1.45 18.50 30.04
CA VAL A 869 0.25 18.01 30.74
C VAL A 869 0.41 18.22 32.24
N THR A 870 1.54 17.81 32.83
CA THR A 870 1.74 17.98 34.27
C THR A 870 1.84 19.45 34.69
N THR A 871 2.54 20.29 33.93
CA THR A 871 2.81 21.69 34.33
C THR A 871 1.76 22.70 33.92
N CYS A 872 0.91 22.40 32.92
CA CYS A 872 -0.08 23.34 32.39
C CYS A 872 -1.53 22.87 32.60
N LEU A 873 -1.77 21.56 32.75
CA LEU A 873 -3.11 21.00 32.96
C LEU A 873 -3.32 20.53 34.40
N GLU A 874 -2.42 19.69 34.94
CA GLU A 874 -2.57 19.05 36.25
C GLU A 874 -2.23 20.01 37.40
N GLU A 875 -1.04 20.64 37.35
CA GLU A 875 -0.50 21.47 38.43
C GLU A 875 -0.05 22.87 37.95
N PRO A 876 -0.92 23.67 37.29
CA PRO A 876 -0.54 24.92 36.63
C PRO A 876 -0.02 26.03 37.54
N LYS A 877 -0.27 25.95 38.86
CA LYS A 877 0.10 26.98 39.84
C LYS A 877 1.26 26.60 40.75
N ARG A 878 1.72 25.35 40.69
CA ARG A 878 2.77 24.84 41.59
C ARG A 878 4.09 24.68 40.85
N ASP A 879 5.19 24.82 41.57
CA ASP A 879 6.49 24.40 41.06
C ASP A 879 6.62 22.87 41.12
N VAL A 880 6.29 22.22 40.01
CA VAL A 880 6.47 20.77 39.84
C VAL A 880 7.70 20.42 38.99
N THR A 881 8.49 21.42 38.57
CA THR A 881 9.66 21.21 37.71
C THR A 881 10.74 20.32 38.35
N ARG A 882 10.77 20.28 39.70
CA ARG A 882 11.71 19.45 40.47
C ARG A 882 11.20 18.03 40.74
N GLN A 883 9.94 17.73 40.46
CA GLN A 883 9.39 16.38 40.61
C GLN A 883 10.03 15.43 39.60
N ILE A 884 10.08 14.13 39.93
CA ILE A 884 10.82 13.12 39.16
C ILE A 884 10.39 13.12 37.69
N GLY A 885 9.09 13.14 37.40
CA GLY A 885 8.56 13.11 36.03
C GLY A 885 8.97 14.33 35.20
N PRO A 886 8.54 15.56 35.53
CA PRO A 886 8.90 16.76 34.78
C PRO A 886 10.41 17.01 34.70
N ARG A 887 11.16 16.74 35.79
CA ARG A 887 12.62 16.88 35.79
C ARG A 887 13.29 15.93 34.80
N LYS A 888 12.83 14.68 34.76
CA LYS A 888 13.33 13.69 33.79
C LYS A 888 13.01 14.12 32.36
N ALA A 889 11.79 14.57 32.09
CA ALA A 889 11.42 15.08 30.77
C ALA A 889 12.32 16.24 30.28
N LEU A 890 12.63 17.19 31.16
CA LEU A 890 13.55 18.28 30.84
C LEU A 890 14.97 17.78 30.54
N ALA A 891 15.49 16.85 31.36
CA ALA A 891 16.82 16.27 31.17
C ALA A 891 16.92 15.47 29.86
N ASP A 892 15.91 14.64 29.57
CA ASP A 892 15.84 13.84 28.35
C ASP A 892 15.83 14.75 27.10
N ILE A 893 15.06 15.85 27.11
CA ILE A 893 15.04 16.82 26.00
C ILE A 893 16.42 17.48 25.85
N ALA A 894 17.03 17.94 26.94
CA ALA A 894 18.33 18.60 26.90
C ALA A 894 19.44 17.67 26.35
N GLU A 895 19.46 16.41 26.79
CA GLU A 895 20.40 15.39 26.31
C GLU A 895 20.21 15.13 24.81
N LEU A 896 18.97 14.93 24.36
CA LEU A 896 18.66 14.70 22.95
C LEU A 896 19.07 15.89 22.06
N LEU A 897 18.78 17.13 22.48
CA LEU A 897 19.23 18.34 21.77
C LEU A 897 20.76 18.42 21.71
N GLY A 898 21.45 18.09 22.79
CA GLY A 898 22.91 18.03 22.83
C GLY A 898 23.49 17.00 21.85
N ASN A 899 22.89 15.80 21.78
CA ASN A 899 23.29 14.74 20.86
C ASN A 899 23.08 15.15 19.39
N LEU A 900 22.00 15.86 19.07
CA LEU A 900 21.71 16.33 17.72
C LEU A 900 22.71 17.39 17.21
N LYS A 901 23.40 18.12 18.12
CA LYS A 901 24.47 19.06 17.71
C LYS A 901 25.65 18.36 17.02
N ASN A 902 25.77 17.03 17.15
CA ASN A 902 26.78 16.26 16.44
C ASN A 902 26.62 16.28 14.92
N VAL A 903 25.44 16.65 14.38
CA VAL A 903 25.22 16.84 12.94
C VAL A 903 26.20 17.88 12.35
N GLY A 904 26.58 18.90 13.12
CA GLY A 904 27.55 19.91 12.68
C GLY A 904 29.03 19.50 12.79
N LYS A 905 29.34 18.34 13.36
CA LYS A 905 30.73 17.87 13.57
C LYS A 905 31.28 17.03 12.41
N THR A 906 30.47 16.75 11.39
CA THR A 906 30.90 15.97 10.24
C THR A 906 31.92 16.75 9.42
N ASN A 907 33.14 16.22 9.27
CA ASN A 907 34.17 16.86 8.44
C ASN A 907 33.82 16.67 6.96
N LEU A 908 33.37 17.74 6.29
CA LEU A 908 33.03 17.70 4.87
C LEU A 908 34.24 17.36 3.99
N ASP A 909 35.47 17.70 4.40
CA ASP A 909 36.68 17.58 3.58
C ASP A 909 37.23 16.15 3.48
N GLU A 910 36.84 15.27 4.41
CA GLU A 910 37.20 13.84 4.39
C GLU A 910 36.30 13.00 3.48
N ILE A 911 35.24 13.58 2.90
CA ILE A 911 34.17 12.81 2.27
C ILE A 911 34.29 12.78 0.74
N ARG A 912 34.63 11.58 0.21
CA ARG A 912 34.78 11.32 -1.24
C ARG A 912 33.47 11.45 -2.03
N TYR A 913 32.29 11.29 -1.42
CA TYR A 913 31.01 11.10 -2.13
C TYR A 913 29.84 12.01 -1.68
N TYR A 914 29.98 13.11 -0.93
CA TYR A 914 28.87 13.64 -0.10
C TYR A 914 28.22 14.99 -0.54
N PRO A 915 27.51 15.05 -1.68
CA PRO A 915 26.88 16.29 -2.11
C PRO A 915 25.53 16.56 -1.42
N SER A 916 24.62 15.57 -1.33
CA SER A 916 23.23 15.82 -0.88
C SER A 916 22.45 14.55 -0.54
N PHE A 917 23.11 13.46 -0.14
CA PHE A 917 22.41 12.20 0.13
C PHE A 917 21.34 12.32 1.21
N ASN A 918 20.41 11.35 1.23
CA ASN A 918 19.42 11.23 2.29
C ASN A 918 20.09 11.26 3.69
N GLY A 919 21.26 10.64 3.82
CA GLY A 919 22.11 10.68 5.01
C GLY A 919 22.54 12.06 5.51
N THR A 920 22.45 13.09 4.68
CA THR A 920 22.77 14.49 4.98
C THR A 920 21.49 15.29 5.17
N LEU A 921 20.58 15.21 4.21
CA LEU A 921 19.38 16.04 4.17
C LEU A 921 18.43 15.71 5.32
N HIS A 922 18.09 14.43 5.50
CA HIS A 922 17.10 14.01 6.50
C HIS A 922 17.51 14.40 7.93
N PRO A 923 18.76 14.16 8.39
CA PRO A 923 19.23 14.65 9.68
C PRO A 923 19.11 16.16 9.88
N LEU A 924 19.44 16.97 8.87
CA LEU A 924 19.38 18.44 8.98
C LEU A 924 17.95 18.94 9.16
N TYR A 925 17.02 18.49 8.30
CA TYR A 925 15.62 18.89 8.39
C TYR A 925 14.97 18.43 9.70
N LEU A 926 15.21 17.19 10.13
CA LEU A 926 14.60 16.68 11.37
C LEU A 926 15.21 17.32 12.63
N SER A 927 16.52 17.56 12.66
CA SER A 927 17.15 18.27 13.79
C SER A 927 16.60 19.69 13.93
N HIS A 928 16.35 20.36 12.80
CA HIS A 928 15.69 21.66 12.77
C HIS A 928 14.23 21.57 13.23
N GLU A 929 13.45 20.59 12.76
CA GLU A 929 12.05 20.39 13.19
C GLU A 929 11.95 20.15 14.71
N ILE A 930 12.82 19.31 15.27
CA ILE A 930 12.88 19.02 16.71
C ILE A 930 13.16 20.29 17.50
N ALA A 931 14.17 21.05 17.11
CA ALA A 931 14.50 22.32 17.77
C ALA A 931 13.34 23.33 17.69
N SER A 932 12.73 23.45 16.50
CA SER A 932 11.60 24.35 16.27
C SER A 932 10.38 23.98 17.12
N LEU A 933 10.13 22.68 17.33
CA LEU A 933 9.04 22.21 18.19
C LEU A 933 9.26 22.61 19.66
N VAL A 934 10.50 22.48 20.17
CA VAL A 934 10.85 22.89 21.54
C VAL A 934 10.71 24.41 21.72
N ILE A 935 11.15 25.20 20.74
CA ILE A 935 11.00 26.67 20.76
C ILE A 935 9.51 27.05 20.71
N ALA A 936 8.71 26.36 19.91
CA ALA A 936 7.26 26.57 19.84
C ALA A 936 6.58 26.24 21.18
N ALA A 937 6.99 25.16 21.84
CA ALA A 937 6.50 24.80 23.18
C ALA A 937 6.81 25.89 24.21
N ALA A 938 8.02 26.45 24.20
CA ALA A 938 8.38 27.56 25.08
C ALA A 938 7.55 28.82 24.80
N LYS A 939 7.32 29.17 23.53
CA LYS A 939 6.43 30.28 23.15
C LYS A 939 4.99 30.06 23.63
N PHE A 940 4.50 28.83 23.57
CA PHE A 940 3.18 28.46 24.07
C PHE A 940 3.07 28.62 25.59
N VAL A 941 4.01 28.09 26.36
CA VAL A 941 4.05 28.19 27.83
C VAL A 941 4.15 29.64 28.32
N ASN A 942 4.81 30.51 27.55
CA ASN A 942 4.91 31.96 27.79
C ASN A 942 3.66 32.76 27.40
N SER A 943 2.68 32.14 26.74
CA SER A 943 1.53 32.87 26.20
C SER A 943 0.53 33.23 27.30
N LYS A 944 -0.03 34.46 27.24
CA LYS A 944 -1.00 34.98 28.22
C LYS A 944 -2.19 34.06 28.54
N PRO A 945 -2.79 33.32 27.58
CA PRO A 945 -3.96 32.50 27.88
C PRO A 945 -3.60 31.15 28.54
N VAL A 946 -2.32 30.76 28.58
CA VAL A 946 -1.87 29.54 29.25
C VAL A 946 -1.62 29.83 30.73
N GLU A 947 -2.12 28.97 31.61
CA GLU A 947 -1.92 29.09 33.06
C GLU A 947 -0.74 28.22 33.49
N THR A 948 0.38 28.85 33.83
CA THR A 948 1.67 28.17 34.12
C THR A 948 2.43 28.85 35.25
N HIS A 949 3.22 28.07 35.99
CA HIS A 949 4.10 28.56 37.04
C HIS A 949 5.37 29.21 36.46
N ALA A 950 5.92 30.23 37.13
CA ALA A 950 7.09 30.97 36.65
C ALA A 950 8.34 30.08 36.43
N LYS A 951 8.54 29.06 37.29
CA LYS A 951 9.65 28.10 37.12
C LYS A 951 9.49 27.20 35.89
N THR A 952 8.26 26.91 35.47
CA THR A 952 7.99 26.19 34.21
C THR A 952 8.42 27.03 33.02
N ILE A 953 8.12 28.33 33.04
CA ILE A 953 8.55 29.27 32.01
C ILE A 953 10.08 29.35 31.95
N GLU A 954 10.75 29.49 33.09
CA GLU A 954 12.22 29.54 33.18
C GLU A 954 12.88 28.29 32.57
N ALA A 955 12.41 27.10 32.95
CA ALA A 955 12.93 25.83 32.43
C ALA A 955 12.71 25.67 30.91
N MET A 956 11.55 26.08 30.40
CA MET A 956 11.28 26.02 28.95
C MET A 956 12.10 27.04 28.15
N ASN A 957 12.39 28.22 28.73
CA ASN A 957 13.24 29.22 28.09
C ASN A 957 14.71 28.74 28.01
N GLU A 958 15.20 28.02 29.02
CA GLU A 958 16.52 27.37 28.98
C GLU A 958 16.59 26.34 27.85
N LEU A 959 15.60 25.45 27.75
CA LEU A 959 15.53 24.48 26.65
C LEU A 959 15.40 25.15 25.28
N ALA A 960 14.64 26.24 25.16
CA ALA A 960 14.53 27.01 23.92
C ALA A 960 15.87 27.64 23.49
N THR A 961 16.71 28.03 24.46
CA THR A 961 18.07 28.52 24.19
C THR A 961 18.95 27.40 23.62
N ASN A 962 18.94 26.22 24.24
CA ASN A 962 19.65 25.04 23.74
C ASN A 962 19.16 24.61 22.34
N ALA A 963 17.86 24.68 22.10
CA ALA A 963 17.25 24.37 20.81
C ALA A 963 17.65 25.40 19.73
N ARG A 964 17.73 26.69 20.09
CA ARG A 964 18.23 27.74 19.18
C ARG A 964 19.69 27.51 18.80
N GLU A 965 20.55 27.16 19.76
CA GLU A 965 21.95 26.80 19.47
C GLU A 965 22.03 25.61 18.50
N LEU A 966 21.15 24.62 18.64
CA LEU A 966 21.06 23.52 17.68
C LEU A 966 20.64 24.03 16.28
N GLN A 967 19.66 24.94 16.18
CA GLN A 967 19.31 25.56 14.89
C GLN A 967 20.50 26.31 14.27
N GLU A 968 21.29 27.04 15.06
CA GLU A 968 22.49 27.75 14.58
C GLU A 968 23.53 26.77 14.01
N VAL A 969 23.78 25.65 14.70
CA VAL A 969 24.65 24.57 14.19
C VAL A 969 24.12 23.97 12.89
N VAL A 970 22.82 23.66 12.82
CA VAL A 970 22.19 23.05 11.65
C VAL A 970 22.20 24.00 10.45
N VAL A 971 21.85 25.27 10.64
CA VAL A 971 21.84 26.29 9.58
C VAL A 971 23.26 26.56 9.07
N GLY A 972 24.25 26.65 9.97
CA GLY A 972 25.65 26.80 9.59
C GLY A 972 26.16 25.62 8.76
N PHE A 973 25.84 24.39 9.17
CA PHE A 973 26.22 23.20 8.40
C PHE A 973 25.49 23.12 7.05
N ALA A 974 24.20 23.46 7.02
CA ALA A 974 23.42 23.51 5.79
C ALA A 974 24.00 24.49 4.75
N GLU A 975 24.53 25.63 5.20
CA GLU A 975 25.23 26.57 4.32
C GLU A 975 26.55 25.99 3.79
N ASN A 976 27.32 25.29 4.62
CA ASN A 976 28.54 24.62 4.18
C ASN A 976 28.25 23.56 3.09
N VAL A 977 27.15 22.81 3.24
CA VAL A 977 26.70 21.84 2.23
C VAL A 977 26.36 22.55 0.92
N LYS A 978 25.60 23.65 0.95
CA LYS A 978 25.29 24.44 -0.26
C LYS A 978 26.52 25.00 -0.94
N VAL A 979 27.44 25.60 -0.19
CA VAL A 979 28.69 26.16 -0.74
C VAL A 979 29.48 25.07 -1.46
N LYS A 980 29.58 23.88 -0.85
CA LYS A 980 30.26 22.73 -1.46
C LYS A 980 29.55 22.26 -2.74
N MET A 981 28.22 22.23 -2.74
CA MET A 981 27.41 21.87 -3.91
C MET A 981 27.54 22.83 -5.08
N ASN A 982 27.67 24.13 -4.80
CA ASN A 982 27.86 25.15 -5.81
C ASN A 982 29.30 25.17 -6.37
N GLY A 983 30.22 24.36 -5.82
CA GLY A 983 31.56 24.17 -6.36
C GLY A 983 31.59 23.48 -7.73
N GLY A 984 32.72 23.58 -8.44
CA GLY A 984 32.93 22.95 -9.76
C GLY A 984 33.46 21.51 -9.69
N GLY A 985 33.47 20.83 -10.84
CA GLY A 985 34.09 19.49 -11.01
C GLY A 985 33.23 18.31 -10.58
N TRP A 986 31.93 18.52 -10.27
CA TRP A 986 31.03 17.44 -9.90
C TRP A 986 30.75 16.46 -11.04
N ILE A 987 30.62 16.95 -12.28
CA ILE A 987 30.42 16.08 -13.46
C ILE A 987 31.60 15.10 -13.58
N ASP A 988 32.83 15.60 -13.57
CA ASP A 988 34.03 14.77 -13.65
C ASP A 988 34.08 13.75 -12.51
N ARG A 989 33.76 14.16 -11.28
CA ARG A 989 33.72 13.26 -10.12
C ARG A 989 32.69 12.15 -10.29
N VAL A 990 31.48 12.47 -10.68
CA VAL A 990 30.41 11.47 -10.86
C VAL A 990 30.73 10.55 -12.04
N MET A 991 31.31 11.08 -13.11
CA MET A 991 31.86 10.27 -14.20
C MET A 991 32.95 9.31 -13.71
N THR A 992 33.88 9.78 -12.88
CA THR A 992 34.86 8.92 -12.21
C THR A 992 34.18 7.86 -11.34
N TRP A 993 33.11 8.18 -10.61
CA TRP A 993 32.38 7.20 -9.79
C TRP A 993 31.64 6.17 -10.65
N LEU A 994 31.11 6.59 -11.79
CA LEU A 994 30.50 5.67 -12.75
C LEU A 994 31.56 4.72 -13.33
N TRP A 995 32.78 5.22 -13.62
CA TRP A 995 33.83 4.53 -14.37
C TRP A 995 34.85 3.74 -13.52
N GLU A 996 35.40 4.33 -12.46
CA GLU A 996 36.56 3.81 -11.74
C GLU A 996 36.17 3.08 -10.45
N GLU A 997 36.61 1.85 -10.26
CA GLU A 997 36.86 1.36 -8.90
C GLU A 997 38.24 1.87 -8.46
N PRO A 998 38.47 2.21 -7.19
CA PRO A 998 39.79 2.65 -6.76
C PRO A 998 40.81 1.52 -6.95
N ILE A 999 41.62 1.70 -7.99
CA ILE A 999 42.90 1.08 -8.33
C ILE A 999 42.87 -0.41 -8.71
N GLY A 1000 43.07 -0.64 -10.01
CA GLY A 1000 43.74 -1.81 -10.57
C GLY A 1000 44.55 -1.40 -11.81
N HIS A 1001 45.85 -1.18 -11.61
CA HIS A 1001 46.98 -0.92 -12.53
C HIS A 1001 46.76 -0.10 -13.84
N PRO A 1002 47.56 0.98 -14.07
CA PRO A 1002 47.42 1.88 -15.22
C PRO A 1002 47.81 1.31 -16.60
N ASP A 1003 48.34 0.09 -16.69
CA ASP A 1003 48.96 -0.45 -17.92
C ASP A 1003 48.09 -1.43 -18.73
N VAL A 1004 46.77 -1.51 -18.48
CA VAL A 1004 45.91 -2.54 -19.13
C VAL A 1004 45.13 -1.99 -20.32
N ALA A 1005 45.44 -2.49 -21.53
CA ALA A 1005 44.71 -2.18 -22.75
C ALA A 1005 43.27 -2.74 -22.75
N ILE A 1006 42.34 -2.07 -23.44
CA ILE A 1006 40.89 -2.36 -23.49
C ILE A 1006 40.56 -3.83 -23.86
N MET A 1007 41.45 -4.51 -24.58
CA MET A 1007 41.23 -5.88 -25.07
C MET A 1007 41.66 -6.99 -24.08
N ASP A 1008 42.35 -6.67 -22.98
CA ASP A 1008 42.89 -7.66 -22.03
C ASP A 1008 42.00 -7.88 -20.78
N TRP A 1009 40.82 -7.24 -20.73
CA TRP A 1009 39.92 -7.27 -19.55
C TRP A 1009 39.14 -8.59 -19.41
N TRP A 1010 39.24 -9.49 -20.40
CA TRP A 1010 38.65 -10.83 -20.36
C TRP A 1010 39.44 -11.80 -19.47
N HIS A 1011 40.60 -11.38 -18.94
CA HIS A 1011 41.41 -12.21 -18.05
C HIS A 1011 40.78 -12.29 -16.63
N PRO A 1012 40.68 -13.47 -15.99
CA PRO A 1012 40.14 -13.67 -14.63
C PRO A 1012 40.80 -12.84 -13.51
N LYS A 1013 41.88 -12.10 -13.80
CA LYS A 1013 42.62 -11.21 -12.89
C LYS A 1013 42.04 -9.79 -12.84
N PHE A 1014 41.26 -9.37 -13.85
CA PHE A 1014 40.67 -8.03 -13.95
C PHE A 1014 39.14 -8.02 -13.78
N MET A 1015 38.61 -9.15 -13.30
CA MET A 1015 37.20 -9.49 -13.05
C MET A 1015 36.53 -8.66 -11.94
N HIS A 1016 37.11 -7.51 -11.58
CA HIS A 1016 36.80 -6.74 -10.39
C HIS A 1016 35.98 -5.47 -10.64
N THR A 1017 35.85 -4.96 -11.88
CA THR A 1017 35.34 -3.59 -12.15
C THR A 1017 34.03 -3.49 -12.96
N PRO A 1018 32.85 -3.85 -12.40
CA PRO A 1018 31.56 -3.63 -13.06
C PRO A 1018 31.31 -2.19 -13.56
N GLY A 1019 31.84 -1.16 -12.90
CA GLY A 1019 31.58 0.25 -13.24
C GLY A 1019 32.02 0.66 -14.65
N ARG A 1020 33.30 0.46 -14.96
CA ARG A 1020 33.87 0.75 -16.29
C ARG A 1020 33.14 0.00 -17.40
N TRP A 1021 32.78 -1.25 -17.11
CA TRP A 1021 32.03 -2.09 -18.03
C TRP A 1021 30.62 -1.57 -18.28
N VAL A 1022 29.88 -1.23 -17.22
CA VAL A 1022 28.55 -0.63 -17.31
C VAL A 1022 28.63 0.61 -18.19
N ALA A 1023 29.50 1.56 -17.86
CA ALA A 1023 29.60 2.81 -18.61
C ALA A 1023 29.95 2.63 -20.10
N GLN A 1024 30.87 1.71 -20.41
CA GLN A 1024 31.22 1.38 -21.79
C GLN A 1024 30.02 0.81 -22.57
N GLU A 1025 29.21 -0.03 -21.92
CA GLU A 1025 28.03 -0.60 -22.54
C GLU A 1025 26.89 0.42 -22.72
N LEU A 1026 26.73 1.37 -21.80
CA LEU A 1026 25.73 2.45 -21.90
C LEU A 1026 26.08 3.49 -22.97
N GLY A 1027 27.38 3.71 -23.22
CA GLY A 1027 27.90 4.69 -24.17
C GLY A 1027 28.19 6.05 -23.54
N GLN A 1028 29.24 6.72 -24.03
CA GLN A 1028 29.77 7.95 -23.43
C GLN A 1028 28.77 9.12 -23.46
N GLU A 1029 28.11 9.36 -24.60
CA GLU A 1029 27.14 10.45 -24.76
C GLU A 1029 25.99 10.36 -23.76
N PHE A 1030 25.46 9.15 -23.55
CA PHE A 1030 24.41 8.91 -22.56
C PHE A 1030 24.91 9.19 -21.13
N CYS A 1031 26.11 8.71 -20.80
CA CYS A 1031 26.69 8.88 -19.48
C CYS A 1031 26.91 10.36 -19.15
N GLU A 1032 27.49 11.13 -20.07
CA GLU A 1032 27.75 12.56 -19.87
C GLU A 1032 26.46 13.35 -19.66
N TRP A 1033 25.44 13.11 -20.50
CA TRP A 1033 24.12 13.73 -20.33
C TRP A 1033 23.49 13.37 -18.97
N TRP A 1034 23.43 12.08 -18.64
CA TRP A 1034 22.80 11.61 -17.41
C TRP A 1034 23.51 12.12 -16.16
N VAL A 1035 24.84 12.17 -16.16
CA VAL A 1035 25.60 12.74 -15.05
C VAL A 1035 25.31 14.22 -14.86
N GLY A 1036 25.15 14.98 -15.95
CA GLY A 1036 24.69 16.37 -15.89
C GLY A 1036 23.36 16.50 -15.12
N GLU A 1037 22.37 15.69 -15.49
CA GLU A 1037 21.05 15.67 -14.84
C GLU A 1037 21.13 15.33 -13.33
N VAL A 1038 21.99 14.39 -12.95
CA VAL A 1038 22.18 14.01 -11.53
C VAL A 1038 22.79 15.16 -10.74
N VAL A 1039 23.83 15.81 -11.29
CA VAL A 1039 24.51 16.93 -10.63
C VAL A 1039 23.57 18.12 -10.45
N ASP A 1040 22.74 18.42 -11.45
CA ASP A 1040 21.78 19.51 -11.36
C ASP A 1040 20.66 19.19 -10.34
N SER A 1041 20.17 17.96 -10.32
CA SER A 1041 19.22 17.49 -9.29
C SER A 1041 19.76 17.56 -7.86
N TRP A 1042 21.06 17.33 -7.67
CA TRP A 1042 21.71 17.53 -6.36
C TRP A 1042 21.75 19.01 -5.95
N LYS A 1043 22.12 19.91 -6.88
CA LYS A 1043 22.09 21.35 -6.61
C LYS A 1043 20.68 21.82 -6.29
N GLU A 1044 19.68 21.32 -7.00
CA GLU A 1044 18.28 21.63 -6.75
C GLU A 1044 17.85 21.16 -5.36
N SER A 1045 18.24 19.95 -4.94
CA SER A 1045 17.82 19.39 -3.64
C SER A 1045 18.36 20.17 -2.43
N VAL A 1046 19.51 20.84 -2.56
CA VAL A 1046 20.04 21.69 -1.49
C VAL A 1046 19.44 23.09 -1.45
N ILE A 1047 18.65 23.50 -2.46
CA ILE A 1047 17.92 24.78 -2.43
C ILE A 1047 16.99 24.83 -1.22
N GLY A 1048 16.29 23.72 -0.93
CA GLY A 1048 15.38 23.61 0.21
C GLY A 1048 16.00 23.92 1.56
N LEU A 1049 17.31 23.73 1.72
CA LEU A 1049 18.02 24.05 2.96
C LEU A 1049 17.98 25.56 3.28
N ALA A 1050 17.65 26.43 2.31
CA ALA A 1050 17.39 27.86 2.56
C ALA A 1050 16.15 28.13 3.42
N ALA A 1051 15.24 27.15 3.54
CA ALA A 1051 14.08 27.26 4.41
C ALA A 1051 14.43 27.08 5.89
N LEU A 1052 15.61 26.52 6.21
CA LEU A 1052 16.08 26.37 7.59
C LEU A 1052 16.50 27.73 8.16
N ARG A 1053 15.86 28.15 9.26
CA ARG A 1053 16.07 29.47 9.88
C ARG A 1053 16.29 29.33 11.38
N VAL A 1054 17.00 30.28 11.98
CA VAL A 1054 17.14 30.37 13.44
C VAL A 1054 15.95 31.15 13.99
N ASP A 1055 15.15 30.51 14.84
CA ASP A 1055 13.96 31.12 15.43
C ASP A 1055 14.33 32.10 16.55
N GLU A 1056 13.52 33.16 16.67
CA GLU A 1056 13.59 34.07 17.81
C GLU A 1056 13.15 33.37 19.10
N VAL A 1057 13.99 33.50 20.13
CA VAL A 1057 13.70 33.11 21.51
C VAL A 1057 13.56 34.40 22.32
N LYS A 1058 12.52 34.51 23.14
CA LYS A 1058 12.40 35.66 24.06
C LYS A 1058 13.50 35.53 25.12
N LYS A 1059 14.33 36.57 25.22
CA LYS A 1059 15.25 36.75 26.36
C LYS A 1059 14.47 37.01 27.64
#